data_AF-A0A5B0DKS7-F1
#
_entry.id   AF-A0A5B0DKS7-F1
#
_cell.length_a   1.000
_cell.length_b   1.000
_cell.length_c   1.000
_cell.angle_alpha   90.00
_cell.angle_beta   90.00
_cell.angle_gamma   90.00
#
_symmetry.space_group_name_H-M   'P 1'
#
loop_
_entity.id
_entity.type
_entity.pdbx_description
1 polymer ?
#
loop_
_entity_poly.entity_id
_entity_poly.type
_entity_poly.pdbx_seq_one_letter_code
_entity_poly.pdbx_strand_id
1 'polypeptide(L)'
;MLLIKDINKLIKEVKAEEITVPEIFIEQKALWLIPTYLRSKKLKKIVLVVDENTRKAAGDKLGNLLVKDEFQMTIIELKPNKHEQVIANEQTLIKLFLDMPNDTDIIVAVGTGTIHDVVRFVSYKMAIPFISVPTAASVDGFTSKGAPLIIQGFKNTFQTVSPIAVFADIDVLKEAPHEMTAAGFGDIIGKYTSLLDWKISSLIADEPYNQLAADLTKQSLEACVNNVQEIANRSDYGLTILMQSLIESGLVMLVLDYSRPASGSEHHLSHYWEMDLLKKDAKQLLHGEKVGVAVSIIIDLYKQLIINLDVKKIAHDSSFINSFIGNWDQIKAAINELPNSNYIRYLLKTVGGATTPKELNIGDKLVVESLNEAFHLRNRCTGLFLINQFKKENIKYPLENIVYKKGANNLMNIAKVENIEVRTNIGNKPDLPEVIAVELKNGTHLNLNVSWNALTVEQYGEIGTYTVEGEIQLQEYPNPLVEQRADPYIYKHTDGYYYFTGSYPEYDRIVIRRAKSIKDLSHAEETVIWRKPEKGIMSKHIWAPELHFIDDKWYVHYAAGDTDNVWAIRPYVLECSADNPLQGEWLEKGQVNTDFQSFSLDATTFENKGKRYLVWAQKVDDDTVSNLYIAEMSNPWTIKGGQTVLSTPDLEWEQQGFYVNEGAAVIKRNGKVFITYSASATDDRYVMGLLSASEDSDLVNPASWTKSVEPIFATNEKAEEYGPGHNSFTVAEDGTTDLLVYHARPYKEIEGNSLYDHNRHARVQQLFWDQNGNPYLGSPGQIIDRSEKKVIATVIVQ
;
A
#
# COMPACT_ATOMS: atom_id res chain seq x y z
N MET A 1 22.24 5.09 4.66
CA MET A 1 23.25 4.28 5.37
C MET A 1 24.15 5.22 6.15
N LEU A 2 24.18 5.04 7.47
CA LEU A 2 24.87 5.89 8.41
C LEU A 2 26.36 5.61 8.43
N LEU A 3 27.16 6.67 8.47
CA LEU A 3 28.57 6.55 8.78
C LEU A 3 28.71 6.55 10.31
N ILE A 4 29.68 5.80 10.87
CA ILE A 4 30.09 5.89 12.29
C ILE A 4 30.30 7.37 12.72
N LYS A 5 30.65 8.23 11.75
CA LYS A 5 30.72 9.68 11.89
C LYS A 5 29.41 10.32 12.40
N ASP A 6 28.26 9.87 11.93
CA ASP A 6 26.95 10.43 12.27
C ASP A 6 26.51 9.99 13.68
N ILE A 7 26.80 8.75 14.07
CA ILE A 7 26.62 8.28 15.45
C ILE A 7 27.53 9.06 16.41
N ASN A 8 28.79 9.29 16.04
CA ASN A 8 29.71 10.13 16.83
C ASN A 8 29.24 11.59 16.93
N LYS A 9 28.56 12.10 15.89
CA LYS A 9 27.92 13.42 15.94
C LYS A 9 26.77 13.42 16.95
N LEU A 10 25.92 12.39 16.92
CA LEU A 10 24.83 12.22 17.87
C LEU A 10 25.34 12.13 19.32
N ILE A 11 26.39 11.35 19.58
CA ILE A 11 27.03 11.22 20.90
C ILE A 11 27.42 12.60 21.46
N LYS A 12 28.02 13.45 20.62
CA LYS A 12 28.39 14.83 21.01
C LYS A 12 27.18 15.72 21.24
N GLU A 13 26.14 15.56 20.42
CA GLU A 13 24.91 16.36 20.53
C GLU A 13 24.14 16.07 21.84
N VAL A 14 24.15 14.80 22.27
CA VAL A 14 23.49 14.38 23.53
C VAL A 14 24.42 14.36 24.75
N LYS A 15 25.70 14.76 24.58
CA LYS A 15 26.72 14.82 25.63
C LYS A 15 26.91 13.49 26.38
N ALA A 16 27.04 12.42 25.60
CA ALA A 16 27.22 11.06 26.12
C ALA A 16 28.61 10.50 25.74
N GLU A 17 29.67 11.29 25.91
CA GLU A 17 31.04 10.95 25.50
C GLU A 17 31.61 9.71 26.19
N GLU A 18 31.00 9.25 27.29
CA GLU A 18 31.31 8.00 27.96
C GLU A 18 30.83 6.75 27.21
N ILE A 19 29.92 6.89 26.23
CA ILE A 19 29.39 5.77 25.45
C ILE A 19 30.46 5.28 24.48
N THR A 20 30.81 3.99 24.61
CA THR A 20 31.68 3.31 23.65
C THR A 20 30.86 2.60 22.60
N VAL A 21 31.02 3.01 21.34
CA VAL A 21 30.39 2.36 20.18
C VAL A 21 31.11 1.03 19.91
N PRO A 22 30.39 -0.09 19.71
CA PRO A 22 31.02 -1.36 19.33
C PRO A 22 31.75 -1.27 18.00
N GLU A 23 32.82 -2.04 17.85
CA GLU A 23 33.42 -2.27 16.52
C GLU A 23 32.47 -3.15 15.70
N ILE A 24 32.15 -2.76 14.45
CA ILE A 24 31.10 -3.39 13.64
C ILE A 24 31.71 -3.95 12.36
N PHE A 25 31.46 -5.24 12.12
CA PHE A 25 31.87 -5.98 10.93
C PHE A 25 30.63 -6.61 10.29
N ILE A 26 30.22 -6.10 9.12
CA ILE A 26 29.12 -6.64 8.32
C ILE A 26 29.69 -6.98 6.95
N GLU A 27 30.12 -8.22 6.79
CA GLU A 27 30.78 -8.68 5.57
C GLU A 27 30.71 -10.21 5.47
N GLN A 28 30.96 -10.72 4.27
CA GLN A 28 31.16 -12.17 4.09
C GLN A 28 32.34 -12.62 4.94
N LYS A 29 32.23 -13.79 5.57
CA LYS A 29 33.31 -14.38 6.38
C LYS A 29 33.69 -13.55 7.61
N ALA A 30 32.81 -12.69 8.13
CA ALA A 30 33.07 -11.91 9.34
C ALA A 30 33.47 -12.79 10.56
N LEU A 31 32.99 -14.05 10.64
CA LEU A 31 33.40 -14.98 11.70
C LEU A 31 34.92 -15.21 11.76
N TRP A 32 35.61 -15.13 10.62
CA TRP A 32 37.05 -15.37 10.52
C TRP A 32 37.90 -14.23 11.09
N LEU A 33 37.29 -13.07 11.35
CA LEU A 33 37.96 -11.92 11.95
C LEU A 33 38.01 -12.01 13.49
N ILE A 34 37.12 -12.80 14.10
CA ILE A 34 36.98 -12.92 15.55
C ILE A 34 38.28 -13.36 16.25
N PRO A 35 39.02 -14.40 15.79
CA PRO A 35 40.27 -14.79 16.45
C PRO A 35 41.32 -13.67 16.47
N THR A 36 41.42 -12.91 15.37
CA THR A 36 42.35 -11.77 15.26
C THR A 36 41.94 -10.64 16.19
N TYR A 37 40.64 -10.34 16.26
CA TYR A 37 40.09 -9.36 17.19
C TYR A 37 40.42 -9.74 18.66
N LEU A 38 40.14 -10.98 19.06
CA LEU A 38 40.38 -11.46 20.42
C LEU A 38 41.86 -11.41 20.82
N ARG A 39 42.78 -11.76 19.91
CA ARG A 39 44.23 -11.59 20.12
C ARG A 39 44.59 -10.14 20.41
N SER A 40 44.04 -9.20 19.64
CA SER A 40 44.33 -7.77 19.83
C SER A 40 43.90 -7.25 21.21
N LYS A 41 42.83 -7.84 21.78
CA LYS A 41 42.31 -7.50 23.11
C LYS A 41 42.92 -8.36 24.24
N LYS A 42 43.79 -9.31 23.92
CA LYS A 42 44.44 -10.26 24.85
C LYS A 42 43.45 -11.14 25.64
N LEU A 43 42.30 -11.44 25.06
CA LEU A 43 41.27 -12.29 25.68
C LEU A 43 41.47 -13.73 25.23
N LYS A 44 41.60 -14.70 26.14
CA LYS A 44 41.96 -16.10 25.81
C LYS A 44 40.93 -17.14 26.21
N LYS A 45 40.12 -16.86 27.23
CA LYS A 45 39.11 -17.77 27.80
C LYS A 45 37.71 -17.34 27.39
N ILE A 46 37.16 -18.06 26.42
CA ILE A 46 35.97 -17.66 25.68
C ILE A 46 34.83 -18.61 26.01
N VAL A 47 33.65 -18.05 26.23
CA VAL A 47 32.42 -18.85 26.28
C VAL A 47 31.51 -18.49 25.11
N LEU A 48 31.22 -19.46 24.26
CA LEU A 48 30.21 -19.35 23.20
C LEU A 48 28.85 -19.74 23.79
N VAL A 49 27.87 -18.84 23.71
CA VAL A 49 26.49 -19.13 24.10
C VAL A 49 25.64 -19.27 22.84
N VAL A 50 25.04 -20.44 22.68
CA VAL A 50 24.30 -20.88 21.48
C VAL A 50 22.99 -21.56 21.88
N ASP A 51 22.08 -21.75 20.94
CA ASP A 51 21.07 -22.82 21.01
C ASP A 51 21.42 -23.93 20.01
N GLU A 52 20.59 -24.97 19.91
CA GLU A 52 20.84 -26.08 18.99
C GLU A 52 20.97 -25.63 17.52
N ASN A 53 20.15 -24.68 17.08
CA ASN A 53 20.11 -24.21 15.71
C ASN A 53 21.30 -23.29 15.40
N THR A 54 21.59 -22.35 16.30
CA THR A 54 22.65 -21.36 16.12
C THR A 54 24.03 -21.98 16.32
N ARG A 55 24.13 -23.08 17.08
CA ARG A 55 25.32 -23.94 17.12
C ARG A 55 25.65 -24.51 15.75
N LYS A 56 24.66 -25.07 15.05
CA LYS A 56 24.82 -25.61 13.69
C LYS A 56 25.11 -24.49 12.67
N ALA A 57 24.42 -23.35 12.80
CA ALA A 57 24.55 -22.23 11.86
C ALA A 57 25.93 -21.54 11.93
N ALA A 58 26.46 -21.32 13.13
CA ALA A 58 27.73 -20.59 13.32
C ALA A 58 28.58 -21.07 14.50
N GLY A 59 27.98 -21.58 15.57
CA GLY A 59 28.69 -21.89 16.82
C GLY A 59 29.81 -22.92 16.67
N ASP A 60 29.55 -24.07 16.02
CA ASP A 60 30.57 -25.11 15.81
C ASP A 60 31.69 -24.63 14.87
N LYS A 61 31.34 -23.88 13.82
CA LYS A 61 32.31 -23.27 12.90
C LYS A 61 33.23 -22.32 13.65
N LEU A 62 32.67 -21.40 14.43
CA LEU A 62 33.45 -20.45 15.24
C LEU A 62 34.26 -21.16 16.32
N GLY A 63 33.69 -22.16 17.00
CA GLY A 63 34.40 -22.97 18.00
C GLY A 63 35.65 -23.63 17.42
N ASN A 64 35.53 -24.24 16.23
CA ASN A 64 36.67 -24.85 15.54
C ASN A 64 37.75 -23.83 15.15
N LEU A 65 37.37 -22.62 14.73
CA LEU A 65 38.32 -21.54 14.44
C LEU A 65 39.10 -21.12 15.68
N LEU A 66 38.42 -20.98 16.82
CA LEU A 66 39.03 -20.56 18.08
C LEU A 66 39.95 -21.64 18.66
N VAL A 67 39.57 -22.92 18.61
CA VAL A 67 40.42 -24.02 19.08
C VAL A 67 41.69 -24.13 18.23
N LYS A 68 41.59 -23.96 16.91
CA LYS A 68 42.74 -23.97 16.00
C LYS A 68 43.76 -22.87 16.33
N ASP A 69 43.28 -21.74 16.81
CA ASP A 69 44.10 -20.57 17.18
C ASP A 69 44.51 -20.56 18.67
N GLU A 70 44.47 -21.74 19.33
CA GLU A 70 44.93 -21.98 20.72
C GLU A 70 44.16 -21.21 21.81
N PHE A 71 42.90 -20.84 21.56
CA PHE A 71 42.03 -20.26 22.60
C PHE A 71 41.43 -21.34 23.51
N GLN A 72 41.22 -21.00 24.79
CA GLN A 72 40.45 -21.85 25.72
C GLN A 72 38.97 -21.54 25.54
N MET A 73 38.19 -22.50 25.06
CA MET A 73 36.81 -22.26 24.65
C MET A 73 35.85 -23.26 25.30
N THR A 74 34.73 -22.75 25.82
CA THR A 74 33.59 -23.53 26.31
C THR A 74 32.34 -23.17 25.51
N ILE A 75 31.57 -24.17 25.07
CA ILE A 75 30.24 -23.93 24.47
C ILE A 75 29.19 -24.22 25.53
N ILE A 76 28.33 -23.22 25.79
CA ILE A 76 27.12 -23.38 26.60
C ILE A 76 25.92 -23.33 25.67
N GLU A 77 25.20 -24.44 25.61
CA GLU A 77 24.01 -24.61 24.78
C GLU A 77 22.75 -24.40 25.63
N LEU A 78 22.01 -23.32 25.33
CA LEU A 78 20.74 -23.00 25.95
C LEU A 78 19.68 -24.01 25.51
N LYS A 79 18.91 -24.52 26.48
CA LYS A 79 17.92 -25.57 26.22
C LYS A 79 16.57 -24.98 25.84
N PRO A 80 15.89 -25.53 24.82
CA PRO A 80 14.57 -25.08 24.44
C PRO A 80 13.50 -25.51 25.46
N ASN A 81 12.37 -24.82 25.45
CA ASN A 81 11.15 -25.23 26.12
C ASN A 81 10.43 -26.35 25.34
N LYS A 82 9.24 -26.76 25.80
CA LYS A 82 8.42 -27.78 25.13
C LYS A 82 7.90 -27.39 23.74
N HIS A 83 8.01 -26.12 23.35
CA HIS A 83 7.67 -25.61 22.02
C HIS A 83 8.90 -25.49 21.12
N GLU A 84 10.03 -26.07 21.53
CA GLU A 84 11.30 -26.05 20.80
C GLU A 84 11.90 -24.63 20.67
N GLN A 85 11.63 -23.77 21.67
CA GLN A 85 12.10 -22.39 21.70
C GLN A 85 12.92 -22.09 22.96
N VAL A 86 14.07 -21.44 22.79
CA VAL A 86 14.76 -20.80 23.91
C VAL A 86 13.98 -19.54 24.29
N ILE A 87 13.75 -19.34 25.59
CA ILE A 87 13.04 -18.17 26.12
C ILE A 87 13.98 -17.44 27.07
N ALA A 88 14.04 -16.11 26.96
CA ALA A 88 14.84 -15.25 27.83
C ALA A 88 14.11 -15.03 29.18
N ASN A 89 14.07 -16.06 30.03
CA ASN A 89 13.42 -16.05 31.34
C ASN A 89 14.40 -16.37 32.48
N GLU A 90 13.90 -16.40 33.71
CA GLU A 90 14.72 -16.68 34.91
C GLU A 90 15.42 -18.04 34.85
N GLN A 91 14.75 -19.06 34.31
CA GLN A 91 15.31 -20.40 34.21
C GLN A 91 16.55 -20.42 33.29
N THR A 92 16.43 -19.83 32.11
CA THR A 92 17.54 -19.72 31.15
C THR A 92 18.68 -18.90 31.71
N LEU A 93 18.38 -17.78 32.38
CA LEU A 93 19.39 -16.93 33.02
C LEU A 93 20.14 -17.66 34.14
N ILE A 94 19.43 -18.30 35.08
CA ILE A 94 20.04 -19.05 36.18
C ILE A 94 20.89 -20.19 35.64
N LYS A 95 20.41 -20.90 34.61
CA LYS A 95 21.17 -21.97 33.98
C LYS A 95 22.49 -21.45 33.39
N LEU A 96 22.45 -20.34 32.65
CA LEU A 96 23.66 -19.74 32.10
C LEU A 96 24.62 -19.29 33.22
N PHE A 97 24.14 -18.64 34.29
CA PHE A 97 24.97 -18.27 35.43
C PHE A 97 25.67 -19.46 36.08
N LEU A 98 24.97 -20.59 36.24
CA LEU A 98 25.53 -21.80 36.87
C LEU A 98 26.56 -22.50 35.98
N ASP A 99 26.37 -22.47 34.66
CA ASP A 99 27.25 -23.12 33.69
C ASP A 99 28.48 -22.25 33.36
N MET A 100 28.49 -20.97 33.75
CA MET A 100 29.60 -20.06 33.47
C MET A 100 30.87 -20.40 34.27
N PRO A 101 32.04 -20.62 33.62
CA PRO A 101 33.32 -20.68 34.33
C PRO A 101 33.70 -19.33 34.96
N ASN A 102 34.21 -19.38 36.20
CA ASN A 102 34.57 -18.18 36.98
C ASN A 102 35.73 -17.37 36.37
N ASP A 103 36.54 -17.98 35.50
CA ASP A 103 37.72 -17.38 34.88
C ASP A 103 37.48 -17.00 33.40
N THR A 104 36.22 -16.83 33.00
CA THR A 104 35.82 -16.40 31.65
C THR A 104 36.30 -14.97 31.38
N ASP A 105 37.06 -14.77 30.29
CA ASP A 105 37.51 -13.44 29.85
C ASP A 105 36.42 -12.72 29.04
N ILE A 106 35.66 -13.48 28.23
CA ILE A 106 34.65 -12.93 27.32
C ILE A 106 33.55 -13.93 26.97
N ILE A 107 32.33 -13.42 26.82
CA ILE A 107 31.18 -14.17 26.34
C ILE A 107 30.93 -13.82 24.86
N VAL A 108 30.56 -14.78 24.02
CA VAL A 108 30.16 -14.55 22.63
C VAL A 108 28.74 -15.03 22.46
N ALA A 109 27.82 -14.10 22.20
CA ALA A 109 26.44 -14.41 21.88
C ALA A 109 26.35 -14.82 20.42
N VAL A 110 26.17 -16.11 20.13
CA VAL A 110 26.03 -16.62 18.76
C VAL A 110 24.57 -17.00 18.54
N GLY A 111 23.81 -16.09 17.93
CA GLY A 111 22.39 -16.35 17.71
C GLY A 111 21.54 -15.15 17.30
N THR A 112 20.25 -15.21 17.63
CA THR A 112 19.27 -14.14 17.38
C THR A 112 19.00 -13.35 18.67
N GLY A 113 17.99 -12.46 18.66
CA GLY A 113 17.69 -11.52 19.76
C GLY A 113 17.62 -12.16 21.15
N THR A 114 16.95 -13.31 21.30
CA THR A 114 16.77 -13.95 22.61
C THR A 114 18.09 -14.37 23.26
N ILE A 115 19.02 -14.95 22.49
CA ILE A 115 20.35 -15.31 22.98
C ILE A 115 21.12 -14.06 23.37
N HIS A 116 21.01 -13.00 22.57
CA HIS A 116 21.65 -11.72 22.87
C HIS A 116 21.11 -11.09 24.15
N ASP A 117 19.80 -11.15 24.40
CA ASP A 117 19.18 -10.61 25.61
C ASP A 117 19.64 -11.34 26.87
N VAL A 118 19.70 -12.68 26.81
CA VAL A 118 20.21 -13.54 27.90
C VAL A 118 21.69 -13.24 28.18
N VAL A 119 22.53 -13.28 27.14
CA VAL A 119 23.99 -13.06 27.27
C VAL A 119 24.27 -11.65 27.77
N ARG A 120 23.59 -10.64 27.24
CA ARG A 120 23.79 -9.24 27.63
C ARG A 120 23.48 -9.02 29.11
N PHE A 121 22.40 -9.61 29.60
CA PHE A 121 22.05 -9.49 31.02
C PHE A 121 23.08 -10.20 31.90
N VAL A 122 23.52 -11.41 31.53
CA VAL A 122 24.55 -12.15 32.29
C VAL A 122 25.89 -11.41 32.25
N SER A 123 26.31 -10.93 31.08
CA SER A 123 27.49 -10.10 30.88
C SER A 123 27.50 -8.90 31.82
N TYR A 124 26.40 -8.15 31.88
CA TYR A 124 26.24 -7.03 32.79
C TYR A 124 26.37 -7.43 34.26
N LYS A 125 25.69 -8.50 34.68
CA LYS A 125 25.69 -8.94 36.09
C LYS A 125 27.03 -9.54 36.53
N MET A 126 27.77 -10.17 35.63
CA MET A 126 29.09 -10.75 35.91
C MET A 126 30.25 -9.77 35.66
N ALA A 127 29.98 -8.59 35.09
CA ALA A 127 31.00 -7.64 34.64
C ALA A 127 32.02 -8.25 33.66
N ILE A 128 31.55 -9.14 32.78
CA ILE A 128 32.34 -9.78 31.72
C ILE A 128 31.90 -9.18 30.39
N PRO A 129 32.79 -8.64 29.54
CA PRO A 129 32.40 -8.10 28.23
C PRO A 129 31.83 -9.19 27.32
N PHE A 130 31.07 -8.79 26.30
CA PHE A 130 30.59 -9.75 25.30
C PHE A 130 30.71 -9.26 23.86
N ILE A 131 30.83 -10.21 22.93
CA ILE A 131 30.75 -9.99 21.48
C ILE A 131 29.39 -10.48 20.97
N SER A 132 28.82 -9.71 20.05
CA SER A 132 27.58 -10.01 19.34
C SER A 132 27.90 -10.71 18.01
N VAL A 133 27.35 -11.91 17.80
CA VAL A 133 27.45 -12.66 16.54
C VAL A 133 26.03 -13.01 16.08
N PRO A 134 25.37 -12.07 15.36
CA PRO A 134 24.04 -12.29 14.81
C PRO A 134 24.05 -13.44 13.81
N THR A 135 23.16 -14.42 13.97
CA THR A 135 22.97 -15.50 13.00
C THR A 135 21.76 -15.30 12.09
N ALA A 136 20.99 -14.23 12.30
CA ALA A 136 19.92 -13.78 11.42
C ALA A 136 19.67 -12.28 11.60
N ALA A 137 19.22 -11.60 10.54
CA ALA A 137 18.86 -10.19 10.58
C ALA A 137 17.40 -10.02 11.06
N SER A 138 17.14 -10.28 12.34
CA SER A 138 15.77 -10.46 12.85
C SER A 138 15.22 -9.35 13.76
N VAL A 139 16.09 -8.56 14.41
CA VAL A 139 15.72 -7.52 15.39
C VAL A 139 16.80 -6.43 15.46
N ASP A 140 16.44 -5.23 15.89
CA ASP A 140 17.39 -4.10 16.08
C ASP A 140 18.21 -4.16 17.38
N GLY A 141 17.96 -5.19 18.20
CA GLY A 141 18.54 -5.32 19.53
C GLY A 141 20.06 -5.54 19.56
N PHE A 142 20.74 -5.88 18.46
CA PHE A 142 22.11 -6.40 18.49
C PHE A 142 23.18 -5.47 19.09
N THR A 143 22.95 -4.17 19.11
CA THR A 143 23.88 -3.14 19.64
C THR A 143 23.33 -2.36 20.83
N SER A 144 22.07 -2.60 21.24
CA SER A 144 21.40 -1.81 22.29
C SER A 144 21.79 -2.25 23.71
N LYS A 145 21.46 -1.42 24.71
CA LYS A 145 21.62 -1.72 26.15
C LYS A 145 20.40 -2.42 26.76
N GLY A 146 19.23 -2.35 26.15
CA GLY A 146 18.01 -2.90 26.74
C GLY A 146 17.96 -4.42 26.55
N ALA A 147 17.83 -5.21 27.62
CA ALA A 147 17.60 -6.64 27.56
C ALA A 147 16.13 -6.95 27.93
N PRO A 148 15.26 -7.26 26.96
CA PRO A 148 13.91 -7.76 27.22
C PRO A 148 13.96 -9.17 27.81
N LEU A 149 13.50 -9.30 29.04
CA LEU A 149 13.46 -10.56 29.80
C LEU A 149 12.05 -10.82 30.33
N ILE A 150 11.65 -12.08 30.37
CA ILE A 150 10.39 -12.50 30.97
C ILE A 150 10.68 -12.83 32.43
N ILE A 151 10.12 -12.03 33.33
CA ILE A 151 10.24 -12.20 34.78
C ILE A 151 8.83 -12.31 35.36
N GLN A 152 8.55 -13.41 36.06
CA GLN A 152 7.26 -13.72 36.67
C GLN A 152 6.10 -13.66 35.65
N GLY A 153 6.36 -14.06 34.41
CA GLY A 153 5.39 -14.04 33.30
C GLY A 153 5.18 -12.67 32.65
N PHE A 154 5.93 -11.64 33.06
CA PHE A 154 5.87 -10.30 32.47
C PHE A 154 7.15 -9.98 31.70
N LYS A 155 7.01 -9.44 30.49
CA LYS A 155 8.15 -9.01 29.69
C LYS A 155 8.60 -7.62 30.14
N ASN A 156 9.77 -7.55 30.77
CA ASN A 156 10.40 -6.34 31.27
C ASN A 156 11.71 -6.08 30.52
N THR A 157 12.01 -4.82 30.22
CA THR A 157 13.29 -4.44 29.61
C THR A 157 14.22 -3.89 30.69
N PHE A 158 15.38 -4.51 30.86
CA PHE A 158 16.41 -4.07 31.80
C PHE A 158 17.52 -3.33 31.07
N GLN A 159 17.96 -2.18 31.58
CA GLN A 159 19.14 -1.50 31.04
C GLN A 159 20.42 -2.22 31.51
N THR A 160 21.31 -2.50 30.57
CA THR A 160 22.50 -3.34 30.78
C THR A 160 23.72 -2.74 30.04
N VAL A 161 24.48 -3.55 29.29
CA VAL A 161 25.71 -3.16 28.59
C VAL A 161 25.57 -3.43 27.08
N SER A 162 26.26 -2.64 26.26
CA SER A 162 26.42 -2.92 24.83
C SER A 162 27.51 -3.99 24.60
N PRO A 163 27.48 -4.71 23.47
CA PRO A 163 28.62 -5.54 23.07
C PRO A 163 29.86 -4.66 22.82
N ILE A 164 31.04 -5.25 22.91
CA ILE A 164 32.30 -4.56 22.54
C ILE A 164 32.56 -4.62 21.03
N ALA A 165 31.97 -5.60 20.34
CA ALA A 165 32.01 -5.73 18.89
C ALA A 165 30.82 -6.56 18.36
N VAL A 166 30.49 -6.34 17.09
CA VAL A 166 29.47 -7.09 16.33
C VAL A 166 30.10 -7.68 15.08
N PHE A 167 29.93 -8.99 14.88
CA PHE A 167 30.37 -9.70 13.68
C PHE A 167 29.16 -10.35 13.00
N ALA A 168 28.56 -9.64 12.04
CA ALA A 168 27.45 -10.11 11.24
C ALA A 168 27.98 -10.71 9.91
N ASP A 169 28.08 -12.03 9.87
CA ASP A 169 28.61 -12.75 8.71
C ASP A 169 27.51 -12.97 7.67
N ILE A 170 27.63 -12.31 6.50
CA ILE A 170 26.61 -12.36 5.44
C ILE A 170 26.34 -13.80 4.98
N ASP A 171 27.37 -14.67 4.98
CA ASP A 171 27.21 -16.08 4.59
C ASP A 171 26.28 -16.81 5.57
N VAL A 172 26.34 -16.47 6.86
CA VAL A 172 25.46 -17.06 7.90
C VAL A 172 24.05 -16.48 7.79
N LEU A 173 23.90 -15.17 7.59
CA LEU A 173 22.59 -14.52 7.46
C LEU A 173 21.79 -15.05 6.26
N LYS A 174 22.48 -15.42 5.18
CA LYS A 174 21.89 -15.98 3.95
C LYS A 174 21.37 -17.41 4.11
N GLU A 175 21.87 -18.15 5.09
CA GLU A 175 21.38 -19.50 5.43
C GLU A 175 20.28 -19.47 6.50
N ALA A 176 20.03 -18.32 7.14
CA ALA A 176 18.95 -18.19 8.11
C ALA A 176 17.56 -18.42 7.47
N PRO A 177 16.55 -18.86 8.23
CA PRO A 177 15.18 -18.96 7.71
C PRO A 177 14.68 -17.63 7.13
N HIS A 178 13.99 -17.68 5.99
CA HIS A 178 13.47 -16.51 5.28
C HIS A 178 12.59 -15.61 6.17
N GLU A 179 11.76 -16.23 7.01
CA GLU A 179 10.89 -15.57 7.99
C GLU A 179 11.66 -14.65 8.96
N MET A 180 12.94 -14.95 9.25
CA MET A 180 13.76 -14.09 10.12
C MET A 180 14.18 -12.79 9.42
N THR A 181 14.44 -12.84 8.11
CA THR A 181 14.65 -11.63 7.29
C THR A 181 13.38 -10.79 7.26
N ALA A 182 12.22 -11.43 7.05
CA ALA A 182 10.93 -10.76 7.09
C ALA A 182 10.64 -10.11 8.46
N ALA A 183 10.98 -10.81 9.55
CA ALA A 183 10.85 -10.29 10.90
C ALA A 183 11.72 -9.04 11.11
N GLY A 184 13.02 -9.08 10.75
CA GLY A 184 13.87 -7.90 10.87
C GLY A 184 13.38 -6.71 10.06
N PHE A 185 12.88 -6.97 8.85
CA PHE A 185 12.26 -5.93 8.05
C PHE A 185 10.99 -5.36 8.71
N GLY A 186 10.13 -6.22 9.27
CA GLY A 186 8.95 -5.81 10.03
C GLY A 186 9.30 -4.95 11.25
N ASP A 187 10.40 -5.26 11.94
CA ASP A 187 10.91 -4.46 13.06
C ASP A 187 11.39 -3.06 12.59
N ILE A 188 12.04 -2.96 11.42
CA ILE A 188 12.42 -1.68 10.81
C ILE A 188 11.20 -0.87 10.37
N ILE A 189 10.22 -1.49 9.71
CA ILE A 189 8.99 -0.81 9.29
C ILE A 189 8.20 -0.25 10.49
N GLY A 190 8.39 -0.85 11.68
CA GLY A 190 8.00 -0.30 12.99
C GLY A 190 8.27 1.19 13.18
N LYS A 191 9.32 1.69 12.52
CA LYS A 191 9.85 3.04 12.72
C LYS A 191 8.95 4.13 12.15
N TYR A 192 8.05 3.80 11.21
CA TYR A 192 7.01 4.73 10.75
C TYR A 192 6.17 5.24 11.93
N THR A 193 5.66 4.33 12.76
CA THR A 193 4.77 4.70 13.87
C THR A 193 5.53 5.08 15.13
N SER A 194 6.69 4.47 15.42
CA SER A 194 7.46 4.84 16.62
C SER A 194 8.06 6.25 16.54
N LEU A 195 8.55 6.70 15.38
CA LEU A 195 9.03 8.07 15.20
C LEU A 195 7.91 9.09 15.38
N LEU A 196 6.74 8.80 14.82
CA LEU A 196 5.55 9.62 15.03
C LEU A 196 5.14 9.66 16.51
N ASP A 197 5.08 8.51 17.18
CA ASP A 197 4.72 8.44 18.60
C ASP A 197 5.71 9.21 19.48
N TRP A 198 7.00 9.15 19.16
CA TRP A 198 8.01 9.94 19.86
C TRP A 198 7.81 11.44 19.62
N LYS A 199 7.49 11.84 18.38
CA LYS A 199 7.18 13.24 18.04
C LYS A 199 5.93 13.73 18.77
N ILE A 200 4.86 12.92 18.81
CA ILE A 200 3.65 13.21 19.57
C ILE A 200 4.02 13.44 21.04
N SER A 201 4.70 12.48 21.68
CA SER A 201 5.07 12.58 23.08
C SER A 201 5.90 13.83 23.39
N SER A 202 6.79 14.23 22.49
CA SER A 202 7.55 15.48 22.62
C SER A 202 6.68 16.74 22.55
N LEU A 203 5.71 16.77 21.65
CA LEU A 203 4.84 17.94 21.46
C LEU A 203 3.90 18.17 22.65
N ILE A 204 3.43 17.10 23.31
CA ILE A 204 2.30 17.21 24.26
C ILE A 204 2.59 16.73 25.67
N ALA A 205 3.68 15.99 25.88
CA ALA A 205 4.08 15.44 27.18
C ALA A 205 5.50 15.84 27.59
N ASP A 206 6.07 16.86 26.93
CA ASP A 206 7.41 17.41 27.19
C ASP A 206 8.53 16.34 27.17
N GLU A 207 8.33 15.27 26.40
CA GLU A 207 9.35 14.22 26.27
C GLU A 207 10.55 14.73 25.44
N PRO A 208 11.81 14.48 25.87
CA PRO A 208 12.98 14.86 25.09
C PRO A 208 12.96 14.26 23.69
N TYR A 209 13.26 15.09 22.69
CA TYR A 209 13.31 14.70 21.28
C TYR A 209 14.60 15.18 20.65
N ASN A 210 15.29 14.29 19.94
CA ASN A 210 16.51 14.63 19.22
C ASN A 210 16.26 14.45 17.71
N GLN A 211 16.33 15.56 16.97
CA GLN A 211 16.04 15.55 15.53
C GLN A 211 17.05 14.71 14.75
N LEU A 212 18.35 14.81 15.08
CA LEU A 212 19.38 14.02 14.40
C LEU A 212 19.07 12.52 14.54
N ALA A 213 18.83 12.02 15.76
CA ALA A 213 18.49 10.63 16.01
C ALA A 213 17.23 10.15 15.25
N ALA A 214 16.21 11.01 15.16
CA ALA A 214 15.02 10.71 14.37
C ALA A 214 15.35 10.60 12.88
N ASP A 215 16.17 11.52 12.34
CA ASP A 215 16.61 11.50 10.94
C ASP A 215 17.47 10.26 10.65
N LEU A 216 18.38 9.89 11.55
CA LEU A 216 19.21 8.69 11.44
C LEU A 216 18.33 7.43 11.36
N THR A 217 17.34 7.33 12.25
CA THR A 217 16.40 6.20 12.27
C THR A 217 15.52 6.17 11.02
N LYS A 218 15.06 7.33 10.55
CA LYS A 218 14.27 7.46 9.31
C LYS A 218 15.07 7.04 8.08
N GLN A 219 16.36 7.39 8.01
CA GLN A 219 17.24 6.97 6.92
C GLN A 219 17.44 5.44 6.88
N SER A 220 17.57 4.78 8.03
CA SER A 220 17.65 3.32 8.09
C SER A 220 16.34 2.66 7.64
N LEU A 221 15.20 3.25 8.01
CA LEU A 221 13.87 2.84 7.52
C LEU A 221 13.76 2.98 5.99
N GLU A 222 14.06 4.15 5.45
CA GLU A 222 13.97 4.44 4.01
C GLU A 222 14.94 3.58 3.20
N ALA A 223 16.15 3.33 3.72
CA ALA A 223 17.11 2.43 3.06
C ALA A 223 16.54 1.02 2.89
N CYS A 224 15.84 0.49 3.89
CA CYS A 224 15.19 -0.81 3.78
C CYS A 224 14.02 -0.78 2.79
N VAL A 225 13.15 0.23 2.88
CA VAL A 225 11.97 0.37 2.00
C VAL A 225 12.39 0.48 0.53
N ASN A 226 13.37 1.32 0.22
CA ASN A 226 13.85 1.55 -1.15
C ASN A 226 14.55 0.32 -1.74
N ASN A 227 15.00 -0.62 -0.90
CA ASN A 227 15.71 -1.84 -1.32
C ASN A 227 14.92 -3.11 -0.96
N VAL A 228 13.59 -3.00 -0.83
CA VAL A 228 12.72 -4.10 -0.40
C VAL A 228 12.86 -5.36 -1.26
N GLN A 229 13.07 -5.20 -2.58
CA GLN A 229 13.25 -6.34 -3.50
C GLN A 229 14.58 -7.07 -3.26
N GLU A 230 15.67 -6.33 -3.02
CA GLU A 230 16.97 -6.92 -2.70
C GLU A 230 16.93 -7.67 -1.36
N ILE A 231 16.20 -7.12 -0.38
CA ILE A 231 15.97 -7.76 0.92
C ILE A 231 15.12 -9.03 0.76
N ALA A 232 14.04 -8.97 -0.03
CA ALA A 232 13.19 -10.11 -0.35
C ALA A 232 13.95 -11.22 -1.07
N ASN A 233 14.81 -10.87 -2.02
CA ASN A 233 15.70 -11.79 -2.72
C ASN A 233 16.82 -12.35 -1.84
N ARG A 234 17.01 -11.79 -0.64
CA ARG A 234 18.10 -12.14 0.29
C ARG A 234 19.46 -12.07 -0.40
N SER A 235 19.62 -11.06 -1.26
CA SER A 235 20.90 -10.78 -1.91
C SER A 235 21.91 -10.32 -0.87
N ASP A 236 23.20 -10.48 -1.15
CA ASP A 236 24.25 -10.05 -0.23
C ASP A 236 24.12 -8.55 0.07
N TYR A 237 23.72 -7.75 -0.93
CA TYR A 237 23.44 -6.34 -0.79
C TYR A 237 22.20 -6.06 0.08
N GLY A 238 21.08 -6.74 -0.18
CA GLY A 238 19.85 -6.60 0.60
C GLY A 238 20.03 -6.98 2.07
N LEU A 239 20.68 -8.12 2.35
CA LEU A 239 20.97 -8.56 3.72
C LEU A 239 21.94 -7.59 4.43
N THR A 240 22.91 -7.03 3.72
CA THR A 240 23.79 -5.99 4.26
C THR A 240 23.00 -4.74 4.65
N ILE A 241 22.09 -4.26 3.79
CA ILE A 241 21.23 -3.11 4.09
C ILE A 241 20.38 -3.37 5.32
N LEU A 242 19.69 -4.52 5.36
CA LEU A 242 18.80 -4.83 6.47
C LEU A 242 19.58 -4.94 7.78
N MET A 243 20.68 -5.70 7.80
CA MET A 243 21.49 -5.90 9.00
C MET A 243 22.10 -4.59 9.50
N GLN A 244 22.62 -3.77 8.57
CA GLN A 244 23.15 -2.45 8.89
C GLN A 244 22.06 -1.56 9.48
N SER A 245 20.87 -1.51 8.89
CA SER A 245 19.75 -0.68 9.37
C SER A 245 19.30 -1.08 10.78
N LEU A 246 19.29 -2.38 11.07
CA LEU A 246 18.99 -2.92 12.41
C LEU A 246 20.06 -2.50 13.44
N ILE A 247 21.34 -2.63 13.08
CA ILE A 247 22.47 -2.20 13.92
C ILE A 247 22.43 -0.70 14.19
N GLU A 248 22.17 0.10 13.15
CA GLU A 248 22.03 1.55 13.23
C GLU A 248 20.91 1.96 14.19
N SER A 249 19.74 1.34 14.08
CA SER A 249 18.63 1.59 15.00
C SER A 249 19.00 1.24 16.45
N GLY A 250 19.70 0.13 16.66
CA GLY A 250 20.23 -0.25 17.97
C GLY A 250 21.28 0.71 18.53
N LEU A 251 22.13 1.30 17.67
CA LEU A 251 23.11 2.32 18.07
C LEU A 251 22.45 3.64 18.45
N VAL A 252 21.42 4.06 17.73
CA VAL A 252 20.65 5.26 18.10
C VAL A 252 20.02 5.06 19.48
N MET A 253 19.42 3.90 19.74
CA MET A 253 18.89 3.58 21.08
C MET A 253 19.98 3.52 22.15
N LEU A 254 21.16 3.00 21.83
CA LEU A 254 22.32 2.97 22.73
C LEU A 254 22.72 4.38 23.16
N VAL A 255 22.81 5.31 22.21
CA VAL A 255 23.25 6.69 22.46
C VAL A 255 22.21 7.49 23.24
N LEU A 256 20.93 7.30 22.95
CA LEU A 256 19.84 7.98 23.65
C LEU A 256 19.50 7.37 25.02
N ASP A 257 19.94 6.14 25.28
CA ASP A 257 19.62 5.35 26.48
C ASP A 257 18.10 5.05 26.67
N TYR A 258 17.33 5.13 25.57
CA TYR A 258 15.92 4.74 25.52
C TYR A 258 15.49 4.28 24.12
N SER A 259 14.35 3.60 24.04
CA SER A 259 13.85 2.97 22.80
C SER A 259 12.83 3.78 22.00
N ARG A 260 12.57 5.05 22.35
CA ARG A 260 11.58 5.90 21.67
C ARG A 260 11.67 5.94 20.14
N PRO A 261 12.83 6.14 19.51
CA PRO A 261 12.91 6.19 18.05
C PRO A 261 12.48 4.86 17.38
N ALA A 262 12.59 3.73 18.07
CA ALA A 262 12.42 2.41 17.50
C ALA A 262 11.20 1.63 18.04
N SER A 263 10.52 2.16 19.06
CA SER A 263 9.45 1.47 19.79
C SER A 263 8.37 2.43 20.28
N GLY A 264 7.19 2.35 19.66
CA GLY A 264 5.96 3.05 19.99
C GLY A 264 4.77 2.08 20.18
N SER A 265 3.61 2.45 19.66
CA SER A 265 2.35 1.71 19.82
C SER A 265 2.35 0.35 19.13
N GLU A 266 3.03 0.22 18.00
CA GLU A 266 3.19 -1.05 17.29
C GLU A 266 3.92 -2.09 18.19
N HIS A 267 4.93 -1.64 18.94
CA HIS A 267 5.62 -2.46 19.93
C HIS A 267 4.74 -2.76 21.14
N HIS A 268 3.88 -1.83 21.56
CA HIS A 268 2.94 -2.08 22.66
C HIS A 268 1.98 -3.23 22.31
N LEU A 269 1.39 -3.21 21.10
CA LEU A 269 0.57 -4.33 20.60
C LEU A 269 1.37 -5.63 20.55
N SER A 270 2.56 -5.61 19.94
CA SER A 270 3.43 -6.79 19.82
C SER A 270 3.78 -7.41 21.19
N HIS A 271 4.09 -6.58 22.20
CA HIS A 271 4.38 -7.04 23.55
C HIS A 271 3.13 -7.56 24.26
N TYR A 272 1.97 -6.92 24.06
CA TYR A 272 0.70 -7.38 24.61
C TYR A 272 0.37 -8.80 24.11
N TRP A 273 0.49 -9.03 22.80
CA TRP A 273 0.27 -10.34 22.20
C TRP A 273 1.26 -11.39 22.71
N GLU A 274 2.53 -11.00 22.91
CA GLU A 274 3.54 -11.88 23.50
C GLU A 274 3.15 -12.35 24.91
N MET A 275 2.72 -11.43 25.76
CA MET A 275 2.34 -11.75 27.14
C MET A 275 1.09 -12.61 27.19
N ASP A 276 0.14 -12.44 26.27
CA ASP A 276 -1.02 -13.32 26.16
C ASP A 276 -0.60 -14.75 25.74
N LEU A 277 0.27 -14.88 24.74
CA LEU A 277 0.81 -16.18 24.32
C LEU A 277 1.59 -16.87 25.45
N LEU A 278 2.37 -16.12 26.23
CA LEU A 278 3.07 -16.64 27.40
C LEU A 278 2.10 -17.13 28.48
N LYS A 279 1.04 -16.38 28.78
CA LYS A 279 0.00 -16.79 29.73
C LYS A 279 -0.74 -18.05 29.31
N LYS A 280 -0.91 -18.25 27.99
CA LYS A 280 -1.53 -19.43 27.39
C LYS A 280 -0.56 -20.60 27.19
N ASP A 281 0.72 -20.41 27.53
CA ASP A 281 1.78 -21.40 27.32
C ASP A 281 1.77 -21.89 25.86
N ALA A 282 1.75 -20.92 24.94
CA ALA A 282 1.72 -21.11 23.50
C ALA A 282 3.07 -20.78 22.86
N LYS A 283 3.30 -21.32 21.66
CA LYS A 283 4.49 -21.03 20.84
C LYS A 283 4.59 -19.52 20.60
N GLN A 284 5.76 -18.96 20.88
CA GLN A 284 6.02 -17.53 20.69
C GLN A 284 6.22 -17.22 19.20
N LEU A 285 5.75 -16.06 18.78
CA LEU A 285 5.93 -15.52 17.42
C LEU A 285 7.21 -14.68 17.35
N LEU A 286 7.78 -14.51 16.16
CA LEU A 286 8.93 -13.64 15.99
C LEU A 286 8.53 -12.19 16.32
N HIS A 287 9.42 -11.48 17.01
CA HIS A 287 9.17 -10.12 17.48
C HIS A 287 8.79 -9.18 16.32
N GLY A 288 9.62 -9.16 15.29
CA GLY A 288 9.45 -8.27 14.14
C GLY A 288 8.25 -8.60 13.25
N GLU A 289 7.79 -9.85 13.20
CA GLU A 289 6.55 -10.22 12.50
C GLU A 289 5.32 -9.57 13.15
N LYS A 290 5.25 -9.67 14.49
CA LYS A 290 4.19 -9.01 15.27
C LYS A 290 4.25 -7.49 15.11
N VAL A 291 5.46 -6.91 15.18
CA VAL A 291 5.65 -5.46 14.98
C VAL A 291 5.17 -5.04 13.59
N GLY A 292 5.60 -5.74 12.53
CA GLY A 292 5.20 -5.43 11.15
C GLY A 292 3.69 -5.43 10.97
N VAL A 293 3.00 -6.47 11.44
CA VAL A 293 1.53 -6.53 11.40
C VAL A 293 0.90 -5.40 12.22
N ALA A 294 1.41 -5.14 13.43
CA ALA A 294 0.90 -4.11 14.32
C ALA A 294 1.01 -2.70 13.72
N VAL A 295 2.07 -2.39 12.97
CA VAL A 295 2.23 -1.09 12.26
C VAL A 295 1.04 -0.82 11.37
N SER A 296 0.61 -1.79 10.57
CA SER A 296 -0.52 -1.60 9.64
C SER A 296 -1.81 -1.22 10.38
N ILE A 297 -2.05 -1.85 11.52
CA ILE A 297 -3.23 -1.59 12.38
C ILE A 297 -3.13 -0.22 13.04
N ILE A 298 -1.95 0.15 13.54
CA ILE A 298 -1.72 1.45 14.20
C ILE A 298 -1.87 2.61 13.20
N ILE A 299 -1.34 2.45 11.98
CA ILE A 299 -1.53 3.45 10.91
C ILE A 299 -3.02 3.66 10.63
N ASP A 300 -3.77 2.57 10.44
CA ASP A 300 -5.21 2.64 10.21
C ASP A 300 -5.92 3.34 11.38
N LEU A 301 -5.60 2.95 12.61
CA LEU A 301 -6.15 3.56 13.82
C LEU A 301 -5.85 5.07 13.90
N TYR A 302 -4.63 5.50 13.56
CA TYR A 302 -4.24 6.91 13.60
C TYR A 302 -4.93 7.72 12.51
N LYS A 303 -5.13 7.14 11.33
CA LYS A 303 -5.90 7.79 10.26
C LYS A 303 -7.37 7.94 10.64
N GLN A 304 -7.97 6.96 11.34
CA GLN A 304 -9.31 7.12 11.92
C GLN A 304 -9.38 8.22 12.98
N LEU A 305 -8.33 8.40 13.80
CA LEU A 305 -8.29 9.48 14.78
C LEU A 305 -8.48 10.85 14.12
N ILE A 306 -7.80 11.11 12.99
CA ILE A 306 -7.97 12.36 12.25
C ILE A 306 -9.41 12.55 11.79
N ILE A 307 -10.04 11.48 11.29
CA ILE A 307 -11.39 11.55 10.70
C ILE A 307 -12.43 11.79 11.78
N ASN A 308 -12.29 11.12 12.93
CA ASN A 308 -13.33 11.07 13.95
C ASN A 308 -13.18 12.15 15.03
N LEU A 309 -11.99 12.74 15.19
CA LEU A 309 -11.72 13.69 16.26
C LEU A 309 -11.93 15.14 15.82
N ASP A 310 -12.98 15.74 16.34
CA ASP A 310 -13.21 17.19 16.28
C ASP A 310 -12.60 17.86 17.53
N VAL A 311 -11.35 18.28 17.43
CA VAL A 311 -10.62 18.89 18.57
C VAL A 311 -11.27 20.16 19.10
N LYS A 312 -12.10 20.86 18.32
CA LYS A 312 -12.81 22.06 18.75
C LYS A 312 -13.91 21.75 19.78
N LYS A 313 -14.33 20.50 19.88
CA LYS A 313 -15.35 20.03 20.84
C LYS A 313 -14.75 19.50 22.15
N ILE A 314 -13.43 19.42 22.26
CA ILE A 314 -12.76 18.95 23.48
C ILE A 314 -12.72 20.10 24.50
N ALA A 315 -13.12 19.82 25.74
CA ALA A 315 -13.09 20.81 26.82
C ALA A 315 -11.66 21.13 27.26
N HIS A 316 -11.35 22.42 27.44
CA HIS A 316 -10.04 22.91 27.87
C HIS A 316 -9.86 22.81 29.40
N ASP A 317 -9.79 21.60 29.94
CA ASP A 317 -9.82 21.34 31.39
C ASP A 317 -8.47 21.01 32.03
N SER A 318 -7.42 20.82 31.24
CA SER A 318 -6.08 20.46 31.71
C SER A 318 -4.96 21.01 30.83
N SER A 319 -3.77 21.18 31.41
CA SER A 319 -2.57 21.61 30.66
C SER A 319 -2.21 20.63 29.55
N PHE A 320 -2.39 19.33 29.80
CA PHE A 320 -2.19 18.27 28.83
C PHE A 320 -3.13 18.43 27.61
N ILE A 321 -4.43 18.59 27.84
CA ILE A 321 -5.40 18.79 26.75
C ILE A 321 -5.12 20.09 25.99
N ASN A 322 -4.78 21.16 26.69
CA ASN A 322 -4.41 22.43 26.05
C ASN A 322 -3.20 22.27 25.13
N SER A 323 -2.17 21.52 25.57
CA SER A 323 -1.00 21.23 24.74
C SER A 323 -1.35 20.35 23.53
N PHE A 324 -2.20 19.34 23.72
CA PHE A 324 -2.70 18.51 22.64
C PHE A 324 -3.47 19.30 21.58
N ILE A 325 -4.44 20.12 21.99
CA ILE A 325 -5.22 20.96 21.08
C ILE A 325 -4.31 21.97 20.35
N GLY A 326 -3.38 22.60 21.07
CA GLY A 326 -2.44 23.57 20.49
C GLY A 326 -1.47 22.99 19.45
N ASN A 327 -1.17 21.69 19.55
CA ASN A 327 -0.28 20.98 18.62
C ASN A 327 -1.01 20.07 17.64
N TRP A 328 -2.35 20.07 17.62
CA TRP A 328 -3.14 19.14 16.82
C TRP A 328 -2.84 19.21 15.32
N ASP A 329 -2.68 20.41 14.75
CA ASP A 329 -2.40 20.55 13.32
C ASP A 329 -1.06 19.91 12.93
N GLN A 330 -0.05 20.00 13.81
CA GLN A 330 1.25 19.34 13.60
C GLN A 330 1.12 17.82 13.72
N ILE A 331 0.38 17.32 14.71
CA ILE A 331 0.12 15.88 14.89
C ILE A 331 -0.65 15.32 13.68
N LYS A 332 -1.68 16.03 13.22
CA LYS A 332 -2.48 15.67 12.05
C LYS A 332 -1.63 15.64 10.78
N ALA A 333 -0.75 16.63 10.58
CA ALA A 333 0.18 16.62 9.46
C ALA A 333 1.11 15.41 9.51
N ALA A 334 1.71 15.12 10.67
CA ALA A 334 2.62 13.99 10.83
C ALA A 334 1.93 12.62 10.66
N ILE A 335 0.68 12.46 11.09
CA ILE A 335 -0.12 11.25 10.80
C ILE A 335 -0.45 11.16 9.30
N ASN A 336 -0.73 12.27 8.62
CA ASN A 336 -0.99 12.26 7.17
C ASN A 336 0.23 11.88 6.33
N GLU A 337 1.45 12.15 6.82
CA GLU A 337 2.71 11.72 6.19
C GLU A 337 2.95 10.20 6.31
N LEU A 338 2.22 9.49 7.18
CA LEU A 338 2.34 8.04 7.26
C LEU A 338 1.85 7.38 5.98
N PRO A 339 2.53 6.31 5.51
CA PRO A 339 2.07 5.55 4.36
C PRO A 339 0.69 4.93 4.61
N ASN A 340 0.08 4.45 3.54
CA ASN A 340 -1.13 3.64 3.64
C ASN A 340 -0.81 2.27 4.26
N SER A 341 -1.71 1.70 5.07
CA SER A 341 -1.45 0.39 5.66
C SER A 341 -1.45 -0.74 4.63
N ASN A 342 -2.11 -0.59 3.47
CA ASN A 342 -1.95 -1.46 2.31
C ASN A 342 -0.53 -1.43 1.74
N TYR A 343 0.12 -0.26 1.70
CA TYR A 343 1.52 -0.17 1.28
C TYR A 343 2.43 -0.90 2.28
N ILE A 344 2.16 -0.77 3.59
CA ILE A 344 2.86 -1.57 4.61
C ILE A 344 2.65 -3.07 4.41
N ARG A 345 1.41 -3.51 4.17
CA ARG A 345 1.09 -4.92 3.87
C ARG A 345 1.80 -5.40 2.61
N TYR A 346 1.87 -4.58 1.56
CA TYR A 346 2.62 -4.87 0.34
C TYR A 346 4.11 -5.08 0.63
N LEU A 347 4.74 -4.18 1.39
CA LEU A 347 6.15 -4.29 1.75
C LEU A 347 6.42 -5.57 2.57
N LEU A 348 5.59 -5.86 3.57
CA LEU A 348 5.69 -7.08 4.38
C LEU A 348 5.50 -8.34 3.53
N LYS A 349 4.50 -8.37 2.66
CA LYS A 349 4.26 -9.49 1.75
C LYS A 349 5.43 -9.71 0.78
N THR A 350 6.02 -8.62 0.29
CA THR A 350 7.17 -8.67 -0.63
C THR A 350 8.35 -9.39 0.00
N VAL A 351 8.65 -9.10 1.28
CA VAL A 351 9.70 -9.81 2.03
C VAL A 351 9.24 -11.14 2.63
N GLY A 352 8.07 -11.66 2.24
CA GLY A 352 7.50 -12.92 2.73
C GLY A 352 7.09 -12.93 4.20
N GLY A 353 6.78 -11.76 4.78
CA GLY A 353 6.25 -11.62 6.12
C GLY A 353 4.72 -11.65 6.17
N ALA A 354 4.18 -11.91 7.36
CA ALA A 354 2.74 -11.83 7.60
C ALA A 354 2.22 -10.38 7.47
N THR A 355 1.01 -10.26 6.93
CA THR A 355 0.34 -8.98 6.66
C THR A 355 -0.87 -8.73 7.54
N THR A 356 -1.40 -9.77 8.19
CA THR A 356 -2.59 -9.70 9.03
C THR A 356 -2.41 -10.46 10.35
N PRO A 357 -3.14 -10.10 11.43
CA PRO A 357 -3.14 -10.89 12.67
C PRO A 357 -3.52 -12.34 12.46
N LYS A 358 -4.45 -12.61 11.53
CA LYS A 358 -4.92 -13.97 11.24
C LYS A 358 -3.80 -14.87 10.70
N GLU A 359 -2.92 -14.35 9.85
CA GLU A 359 -1.73 -15.08 9.36
C GLU A 359 -0.77 -15.44 10.50
N LEU A 360 -0.72 -14.62 11.55
CA LEU A 360 0.04 -14.88 12.77
C LEU A 360 -0.70 -15.77 13.79
N ASN A 361 -1.90 -16.26 13.46
CA ASN A 361 -2.80 -16.95 14.40
C ASN A 361 -3.20 -16.10 15.63
N ILE A 362 -3.22 -14.78 15.47
CA ILE A 362 -3.73 -13.82 16.46
C ILE A 362 -5.19 -13.55 16.14
N GLY A 363 -6.08 -13.96 17.05
CA GLY A 363 -7.53 -13.76 16.87
C GLY A 363 -7.97 -12.32 17.15
N ASP A 364 -9.03 -11.88 16.47
CA ASP A 364 -9.58 -10.52 16.55
C ASP A 364 -9.82 -10.04 17.99
N LYS A 365 -10.26 -10.94 18.88
CA LYS A 365 -10.47 -10.62 20.31
C LYS A 365 -9.18 -10.09 20.97
N LEU A 366 -8.05 -10.74 20.72
CA LEU A 366 -6.76 -10.32 21.28
C LEU A 366 -6.29 -8.98 20.66
N VAL A 367 -6.59 -8.76 19.38
CA VAL A 367 -6.35 -7.47 18.73
C VAL A 367 -7.17 -6.36 19.40
N VAL A 368 -8.47 -6.57 19.60
CA VAL A 368 -9.36 -5.63 20.32
C VAL A 368 -8.82 -5.34 21.72
N GLU A 369 -8.48 -6.36 22.50
CA GLU A 369 -7.91 -6.18 23.85
C GLU A 369 -6.63 -5.34 23.80
N SER A 370 -5.70 -5.66 22.90
CA SER A 370 -4.45 -4.91 22.77
C SER A 370 -4.65 -3.44 22.35
N LEU A 371 -5.60 -3.14 21.47
CA LEU A 371 -5.91 -1.77 21.06
C LEU A 371 -6.45 -0.93 22.22
N ASN A 372 -7.13 -1.56 23.17
CA ASN A 372 -7.74 -0.88 24.31
C ASN A 372 -6.86 -0.88 25.56
N GLU A 373 -5.87 -1.77 25.69
CA GLU A 373 -5.14 -1.97 26.95
C GLU A 373 -3.61 -1.85 26.81
N ALA A 374 -3.04 -2.00 25.61
CA ALA A 374 -1.58 -2.07 25.47
C ALA A 374 -0.85 -0.75 25.80
N PHE A 375 -1.56 0.38 25.82
CA PHE A 375 -0.97 1.66 26.24
C PHE A 375 -0.57 1.68 27.73
N HIS A 376 -1.11 0.77 28.56
CA HIS A 376 -0.72 0.63 29.97
C HIS A 376 0.64 -0.06 30.17
N LEU A 377 1.20 -0.69 29.13
CA LEU A 377 2.43 -1.47 29.25
C LEU A 377 3.66 -0.61 29.55
N ARG A 378 3.65 0.64 29.10
CA ARG A 378 4.74 1.58 29.32
C ARG A 378 4.19 2.98 29.52
N ASN A 379 4.79 3.75 30.42
CA ASN A 379 4.44 5.15 30.64
C ASN A 379 4.93 6.02 29.45
N ARG A 380 4.11 6.10 28.39
CA ARG A 380 4.45 6.74 27.11
C ARG A 380 3.22 7.43 26.52
N CYS A 381 3.36 8.70 26.13
CA CYS A 381 2.30 9.45 25.45
C CYS A 381 2.32 9.17 23.93
N THR A 382 1.90 7.96 23.57
CA THR A 382 1.77 7.52 22.17
C THR A 382 0.44 7.99 21.56
N GLY A 383 0.29 7.89 20.23
CA GLY A 383 -1.02 8.06 19.59
C GLY A 383 -2.05 7.05 20.12
N LEU A 384 -1.66 5.80 20.39
CA LEU A 384 -2.56 4.81 21.02
C LEU A 384 -3.04 5.27 22.41
N PHE A 385 -2.15 5.84 23.22
CA PHE A 385 -2.52 6.43 24.50
C PHE A 385 -3.54 7.55 24.32
N LEU A 386 -3.30 8.47 23.38
CA LEU A 386 -4.20 9.59 23.08
C LEU A 386 -5.60 9.13 22.68
N ILE A 387 -5.68 8.18 21.75
CA ILE A 387 -6.96 7.65 21.29
C ILE A 387 -7.73 7.07 22.47
N ASN A 388 -7.06 6.35 23.36
CA ASN A 388 -7.67 5.78 24.55
C ASN A 388 -8.07 6.83 25.61
N GLN A 389 -7.50 8.05 25.60
CA GLN A 389 -7.98 9.15 26.44
C GLN A 389 -9.27 9.77 25.91
N PHE A 390 -9.46 9.80 24.58
CA PHE A 390 -10.58 10.52 23.94
C PHE A 390 -11.68 9.60 23.39
N LYS A 391 -11.49 8.28 23.41
CA LYS A 391 -12.48 7.32 22.92
C LYS A 391 -13.79 7.41 23.72
N LYS A 392 -14.92 7.40 23.01
CA LYS A 392 -16.26 7.30 23.62
C LYS A 392 -16.69 5.86 23.85
N GLU A 393 -16.20 4.96 23.02
CA GLU A 393 -16.45 3.52 23.05
C GLU A 393 -15.13 2.78 22.90
N ASN A 394 -15.11 1.49 23.28
CA ASN A 394 -13.95 0.64 23.02
C ASN A 394 -13.68 0.51 21.52
N ILE A 395 -12.39 0.55 21.17
CA ILE A 395 -11.93 0.37 19.79
C ILE A 395 -12.26 -1.06 19.36
N LYS A 396 -12.91 -1.22 18.20
CA LYS A 396 -13.31 -2.51 17.63
C LYS A 396 -12.30 -2.99 16.59
N TYR A 397 -12.28 -4.29 16.32
CA TYR A 397 -11.48 -4.90 15.24
C TYR A 397 -12.34 -5.95 14.51
N PRO A 398 -12.30 -6.06 13.16
CA PRO A 398 -11.54 -5.20 12.23
C PRO A 398 -11.96 -3.74 12.38
N LEU A 399 -10.99 -2.82 12.22
CA LEU A 399 -11.28 -1.39 12.21
C LEU A 399 -12.29 -1.15 11.07
N GLU A 400 -13.35 -0.35 11.33
CA GLU A 400 -14.32 0.01 10.28
C GLU A 400 -13.55 0.43 9.03
N ASN A 401 -13.98 -0.07 7.86
CA ASN A 401 -13.28 0.20 6.61
C ASN A 401 -12.94 1.68 6.56
N ILE A 402 -11.66 1.99 6.78
CA ILE A 402 -11.11 3.23 6.32
C ILE A 402 -11.22 3.00 4.83
N VAL A 403 -12.30 3.50 4.22
CA VAL A 403 -12.16 4.03 2.89
C VAL A 403 -10.98 4.95 3.08
N TYR A 404 -9.80 4.50 2.63
CA TYR A 404 -8.66 5.37 2.60
C TYR A 404 -9.18 6.55 1.83
N LYS A 405 -9.52 7.61 2.56
CA LYS A 405 -9.65 8.94 2.01
C LYS A 405 -8.23 9.31 1.64
N LYS A 406 -7.66 8.61 0.65
CA LYS A 406 -6.58 9.08 -0.19
C LYS A 406 -7.18 10.37 -0.73
N GLY A 407 -6.81 11.49 -0.11
CA GLY A 407 -7.53 12.74 -0.31
C GLY A 407 -8.15 13.42 0.91
N ALA A 408 -7.74 13.20 2.17
CA ALA A 408 -8.04 14.22 3.19
C ALA A 408 -7.53 15.62 2.79
N ASN A 409 -6.52 15.69 1.90
CA ASN A 409 -6.06 16.89 1.19
C ASN A 409 -6.66 17.08 -0.23
N ASN A 410 -7.50 16.14 -0.71
CA ASN A 410 -8.19 16.13 -2.00
C ASN A 410 -9.74 16.10 -1.84
N LEU A 411 -10.24 16.54 -0.68
CA LEU A 411 -11.67 16.67 -0.40
C LEU A 411 -12.22 17.85 -1.19
N MET A 412 -13.17 17.57 -2.08
CA MET A 412 -13.89 18.56 -2.84
C MET A 412 -15.24 18.84 -2.17
N ASN A 413 -15.36 20.01 -1.52
CA ASN A 413 -16.57 20.36 -0.78
C ASN A 413 -17.67 20.90 -1.71
N ILE A 414 -18.92 20.59 -1.35
CA ILE A 414 -20.10 21.24 -1.93
C ILE A 414 -20.24 22.65 -1.36
N ALA A 415 -20.17 23.66 -2.23
CA ALA A 415 -20.38 25.06 -1.87
C ALA A 415 -21.87 25.38 -1.71
N LYS A 416 -22.68 24.93 -2.67
CA LYS A 416 -24.12 25.25 -2.76
C LYS A 416 -24.91 24.05 -3.27
N VAL A 417 -26.11 23.90 -2.73
CA VAL A 417 -27.17 23.02 -3.25
C VAL A 417 -28.29 23.92 -3.73
N GLU A 418 -28.85 23.67 -4.92
CA GLU A 418 -29.98 24.47 -5.40
C GLU A 418 -31.22 24.32 -4.52
N ASN A 419 -32.03 25.38 -4.44
CA ASN A 419 -33.29 25.36 -3.71
C ASN A 419 -34.31 24.51 -4.48
N ILE A 420 -34.87 23.50 -3.82
CA ILE A 420 -35.85 22.59 -4.43
C ILE A 420 -37.23 23.00 -3.94
N GLU A 421 -38.10 23.41 -4.86
CA GLU A 421 -39.52 23.67 -4.61
C GLU A 421 -40.36 22.68 -5.41
N VAL A 422 -41.21 21.91 -4.74
CA VAL A 422 -42.12 20.94 -5.37
C VAL A 422 -43.55 21.30 -5.01
N ARG A 423 -44.44 21.33 -6.01
CA ARG A 423 -45.87 21.60 -5.82
C ARG A 423 -46.68 20.34 -6.09
N THR A 424 -47.57 20.00 -5.17
CA THR A 424 -48.51 18.87 -5.33
C THR A 424 -49.91 19.28 -4.93
N ASN A 425 -50.91 18.53 -5.39
CA ASN A 425 -52.29 18.70 -4.95
C ASN A 425 -52.53 17.89 -3.67
N ILE A 426 -53.50 18.32 -2.86
CA ILE A 426 -53.91 17.57 -1.66
C ILE A 426 -54.21 16.09 -1.98
N GLY A 427 -53.67 15.18 -1.16
CA GLY A 427 -53.79 13.73 -1.33
C GLY A 427 -52.87 13.10 -2.38
N ASN A 428 -52.18 13.89 -3.21
CA ASN A 428 -51.20 13.38 -4.16
C ASN A 428 -49.78 13.41 -3.56
N LYS A 429 -49.10 12.26 -3.57
CA LYS A 429 -47.72 12.17 -3.14
C LYS A 429 -46.84 13.11 -3.99
N PRO A 430 -46.04 14.01 -3.38
CA PRO A 430 -45.13 14.88 -4.12
C PRO A 430 -44.09 14.09 -4.92
N ASP A 431 -43.81 14.56 -6.13
CA ASP A 431 -42.76 14.03 -7.00
C ASP A 431 -41.45 14.76 -6.71
N LEU A 432 -40.58 14.15 -5.89
CA LEU A 432 -39.30 14.73 -5.51
C LEU A 432 -38.22 14.32 -6.53
N PRO A 433 -37.33 15.23 -6.93
CA PRO A 433 -36.34 14.93 -7.96
C PRO A 433 -35.29 13.94 -7.46
N GLU A 434 -35.01 12.89 -8.24
CA GLU A 434 -33.97 11.89 -7.91
C GLU A 434 -32.54 12.45 -8.04
N VAL A 435 -32.39 13.56 -8.77
CA VAL A 435 -31.12 14.23 -9.06
C VAL A 435 -31.24 15.71 -8.76
N ILE A 436 -30.22 16.30 -8.15
CA ILE A 436 -30.16 17.72 -7.80
C ILE A 436 -28.91 18.37 -8.40
N ALA A 437 -29.00 19.66 -8.69
CA ALA A 437 -27.85 20.47 -9.06
C ALA A 437 -27.09 20.93 -7.80
N VAL A 438 -25.77 20.76 -7.83
CA VAL A 438 -24.85 21.24 -6.80
C VAL A 438 -23.72 22.04 -7.43
N GLU A 439 -23.19 22.99 -6.67
CA GLU A 439 -21.99 23.74 -7.00
C GLU A 439 -20.87 23.30 -6.04
N LEU A 440 -19.74 22.87 -6.58
CA LEU A 440 -18.53 22.56 -5.83
C LEU A 440 -17.74 23.85 -5.54
N LYS A 441 -16.89 23.87 -4.49
CA LYS A 441 -16.07 25.05 -4.11
C LYS A 441 -15.14 25.61 -5.20
N ASN A 442 -14.90 24.88 -6.30
CA ASN A 442 -14.11 25.32 -7.45
C ASN A 442 -15.00 25.94 -8.55
N GLY A 443 -16.30 26.12 -8.30
CA GLY A 443 -17.28 26.64 -9.26
C GLY A 443 -17.84 25.60 -10.23
N THR A 444 -17.44 24.33 -10.12
CA THR A 444 -17.98 23.26 -10.97
C THR A 444 -19.43 22.97 -10.57
N HIS A 445 -20.32 22.95 -11.56
CA HIS A 445 -21.73 22.60 -11.36
C HIS A 445 -21.96 21.14 -11.81
N LEU A 446 -22.48 20.31 -10.90
CA LEU A 446 -22.73 18.89 -11.11
C LEU A 446 -24.16 18.51 -10.78
N ASN A 447 -24.62 17.42 -11.40
CA ASN A 447 -25.86 16.75 -11.03
C ASN A 447 -25.56 15.53 -10.14
N LEU A 448 -26.12 15.49 -8.92
CA LEU A 448 -25.90 14.41 -7.94
C LEU A 448 -27.21 13.71 -7.55
N ASN A 449 -27.15 12.40 -7.36
CA ASN A 449 -28.29 11.59 -6.91
C ASN A 449 -28.65 11.89 -5.45
N VAL A 450 -29.95 11.88 -5.13
CA VAL A 450 -30.47 12.11 -3.78
C VAL A 450 -31.46 11.01 -3.39
N SER A 451 -31.31 10.52 -2.17
CA SER A 451 -32.34 9.72 -1.51
C SER A 451 -33.13 10.60 -0.54
N TRP A 452 -34.43 10.73 -0.76
CA TRP A 452 -35.31 11.53 0.10
C TRP A 452 -35.86 10.70 1.26
N ASN A 453 -36.07 11.36 2.40
CA ASN A 453 -36.78 10.74 3.52
C ASN A 453 -38.21 10.33 3.12
N ALA A 454 -38.67 9.21 3.67
CA ALA A 454 -40.00 8.70 3.38
C ALA A 454 -41.09 9.73 3.77
N LEU A 455 -42.03 9.96 2.85
CA LEU A 455 -43.17 10.84 3.06
C LEU A 455 -44.34 10.08 3.68
N THR A 456 -44.98 10.64 4.70
CA THR A 456 -46.22 10.10 5.31
C THR A 456 -47.46 10.74 4.68
N VAL A 457 -48.59 10.04 4.73
CA VAL A 457 -49.87 10.51 4.13
C VAL A 457 -50.33 11.83 4.76
N GLU A 458 -50.03 12.03 6.05
CA GLU A 458 -50.36 13.25 6.78
C GLU A 458 -49.64 14.48 6.20
N GLN A 459 -48.41 14.32 5.69
CA GLN A 459 -47.62 15.44 5.18
C GLN A 459 -48.21 16.07 3.91
N TYR A 460 -48.84 15.27 3.05
CA TYR A 460 -49.49 15.75 1.82
C TYR A 460 -51.03 15.65 1.87
N GLY A 461 -51.58 15.38 3.06
CA GLY A 461 -53.02 15.24 3.31
C GLY A 461 -53.72 16.56 3.64
N GLU A 462 -52.97 17.64 3.88
CA GLU A 462 -53.50 18.97 4.22
C GLU A 462 -52.82 20.06 3.38
N ILE A 463 -53.56 21.13 3.07
CA ILE A 463 -53.00 22.32 2.39
C ILE A 463 -51.96 22.98 3.30
N GLY A 464 -50.77 23.24 2.77
CA GLY A 464 -49.69 23.85 3.54
C GLY A 464 -48.33 23.73 2.88
N THR A 465 -47.30 24.24 3.56
CA THR A 465 -45.91 24.13 3.13
C THR A 465 -45.12 23.37 4.19
N TYR A 466 -44.35 22.36 3.77
CA TYR A 466 -43.45 21.62 4.65
C TYR A 466 -42.12 21.33 3.96
N THR A 467 -41.13 20.86 4.71
CA THR A 467 -39.81 20.51 4.17
C THR A 467 -39.56 19.01 4.23
N VAL A 468 -38.81 18.51 3.26
CA VAL A 468 -38.35 17.13 3.17
C VAL A 468 -36.83 17.15 3.12
N GLU A 469 -36.18 16.42 4.03
CA GLU A 469 -34.74 16.25 4.00
C GLU A 469 -34.36 15.09 3.06
N GLY A 470 -33.23 15.22 2.38
CA GLY A 470 -32.63 14.18 1.55
C GLY A 470 -31.11 14.08 1.74
N GLU A 471 -30.56 12.96 1.29
CA GLU A 471 -29.14 12.63 1.39
C GLU A 471 -28.51 12.36 0.02
N ILE A 472 -27.37 12.99 -0.23
CA ILE A 472 -26.58 12.82 -1.46
C ILE A 472 -25.96 11.42 -1.50
N GLN A 473 -26.27 10.69 -2.57
CA GLN A 473 -25.75 9.36 -2.82
C GLN A 473 -24.47 9.45 -3.65
N LEU A 474 -23.39 8.86 -3.13
CA LEU A 474 -22.07 8.75 -3.78
C LEU A 474 -21.59 7.31 -3.65
N GLN A 475 -21.03 6.78 -4.73
CA GLN A 475 -20.42 5.46 -4.77
C GLN A 475 -18.92 5.56 -4.43
N GLU A 476 -18.47 4.74 -3.49
CA GLU A 476 -17.07 4.66 -3.08
C GLU A 476 -16.59 3.21 -3.18
N TYR A 477 -15.41 3.03 -3.78
CA TYR A 477 -14.82 1.71 -4.03
C TYR A 477 -13.42 1.62 -3.40
N PRO A 478 -12.89 0.40 -3.17
CA PRO A 478 -11.49 0.24 -2.79
C PRO A 478 -10.56 0.95 -3.77
N ASN A 479 -9.56 1.64 -3.25
CA ASN A 479 -8.59 2.38 -4.06
C ASN A 479 -7.15 2.07 -3.60
N PRO A 480 -6.34 1.33 -4.39
CA PRO A 480 -6.70 0.74 -5.68
C PRO A 480 -7.74 -0.38 -5.57
N LEU A 481 -8.44 -0.66 -6.67
CA LEU A 481 -9.36 -1.80 -6.78
C LEU A 481 -8.58 -3.10 -7.01
N VAL A 482 -7.70 -3.10 -8.01
CA VAL A 482 -6.82 -4.25 -8.30
C VAL A 482 -5.40 -3.76 -8.55
N GLU A 483 -4.46 -4.25 -7.77
CA GLU A 483 -3.05 -3.90 -7.92
C GLU A 483 -2.43 -4.53 -9.17
N GLN A 484 -1.47 -3.81 -9.75
CA GLN A 484 -0.70 -4.22 -10.92
C GLN A 484 -1.58 -4.66 -12.10
N ARG A 485 -2.58 -3.85 -12.44
CA ARG A 485 -3.47 -4.09 -13.57
C ARG A 485 -3.57 -2.79 -14.35
N ALA A 486 -2.68 -2.66 -15.34
CA ALA A 486 -2.78 -1.59 -16.32
C ALA A 486 -3.97 -1.83 -17.25
N ASP A 487 -4.40 -0.78 -17.94
CA ASP A 487 -5.41 -0.81 -18.99
C ASP A 487 -6.71 -1.54 -18.53
N PRO A 488 -7.34 -1.09 -17.42
CA PRO A 488 -8.39 -1.85 -16.77
C PRO A 488 -9.74 -1.74 -17.48
N TYR A 489 -10.42 -2.87 -17.62
CA TYR A 489 -11.74 -2.97 -18.23
C TYR A 489 -12.74 -3.67 -17.30
N ILE A 490 -13.89 -3.03 -17.04
CA ILE A 490 -15.00 -3.64 -16.29
C ILE A 490 -16.27 -3.66 -17.12
N TYR A 491 -16.76 -4.87 -17.40
CA TYR A 491 -18.03 -5.10 -18.08
C TYR A 491 -19.10 -5.53 -17.07
N LYS A 492 -20.23 -4.80 -16.98
CA LYS A 492 -21.42 -5.24 -16.25
C LYS A 492 -22.33 -6.00 -17.21
N HIS A 493 -22.56 -7.28 -16.93
CA HIS A 493 -23.41 -8.13 -17.76
C HIS A 493 -24.84 -8.23 -17.18
N THR A 494 -25.79 -8.62 -18.03
CA THR A 494 -27.22 -8.80 -17.70
C THR A 494 -27.50 -9.99 -16.77
N ASP A 495 -26.48 -10.81 -16.47
CA ASP A 495 -26.54 -11.93 -15.53
C ASP A 495 -26.38 -11.48 -14.07
N GLY A 496 -26.16 -10.17 -13.86
CA GLY A 496 -25.94 -9.57 -12.54
C GLY A 496 -24.50 -9.64 -12.05
N TYR A 497 -23.54 -10.00 -12.92
CA TYR A 497 -22.12 -10.02 -12.60
C TYR A 497 -21.33 -8.92 -13.32
N TYR A 498 -20.27 -8.49 -12.64
CA TYR A 498 -19.19 -7.70 -13.18
C TYR A 498 -18.03 -8.62 -13.59
N TYR A 499 -17.44 -8.31 -14.72
CA TYR A 499 -16.28 -9.00 -15.28
C TYR A 499 -15.14 -8.00 -15.42
N PHE A 500 -13.99 -8.31 -14.84
CA PHE A 500 -12.81 -7.46 -14.87
C PHE A 500 -11.66 -8.14 -15.60
N THR A 501 -10.97 -7.36 -16.44
CA THR A 501 -9.70 -7.71 -17.07
C THR A 501 -8.79 -6.48 -17.10
N GLY A 502 -7.52 -6.70 -17.38
CA GLY A 502 -6.51 -5.67 -17.61
C GLY A 502 -5.20 -6.31 -18.03
N SER A 503 -4.23 -5.50 -18.45
CA SER A 503 -2.88 -5.96 -18.78
C SER A 503 -2.26 -6.65 -17.57
N TYR A 504 -2.01 -7.95 -17.71
CA TYR A 504 -1.39 -8.76 -16.67
C TYR A 504 0.11 -8.39 -16.54
N PRO A 505 0.70 -8.31 -15.33
CA PRO A 505 2.03 -7.70 -15.13
C PRO A 505 3.13 -8.32 -16.00
N GLU A 506 3.16 -9.63 -16.12
CA GLU A 506 4.13 -10.37 -16.93
C GLU A 506 3.87 -10.27 -18.45
N TYR A 507 2.78 -9.63 -18.87
CA TYR A 507 2.36 -9.45 -20.27
C TYR A 507 2.35 -10.77 -21.06
N ASP A 508 1.92 -11.87 -20.43
CA ASP A 508 1.97 -13.23 -20.99
C ASP A 508 0.61 -13.95 -21.09
N ARG A 509 -0.45 -13.34 -20.59
CA ARG A 509 -1.77 -13.96 -20.50
C ARG A 509 -2.89 -12.93 -20.38
N ILE A 510 -4.11 -13.38 -20.64
CA ILE A 510 -5.34 -12.64 -20.37
C ILE A 510 -6.08 -13.35 -19.24
N VAL A 511 -6.51 -12.57 -18.25
CA VAL A 511 -7.22 -13.07 -17.08
C VAL A 511 -8.56 -12.36 -16.92
N ILE A 512 -9.56 -13.09 -16.43
CA ILE A 512 -10.86 -12.52 -16.06
C ILE A 512 -11.12 -12.79 -14.58
N ARG A 513 -11.58 -11.76 -13.87
CA ARG A 513 -12.24 -11.88 -12.55
C ARG A 513 -13.73 -11.67 -12.71
N ARG A 514 -14.53 -12.33 -11.86
CA ARG A 514 -15.98 -12.16 -11.84
C ARG A 514 -16.51 -11.97 -10.42
N ALA A 515 -17.37 -10.98 -10.21
CA ALA A 515 -18.04 -10.74 -8.92
C ALA A 515 -19.42 -10.08 -9.09
N LYS A 516 -20.25 -10.08 -8.04
CA LYS A 516 -21.58 -9.44 -8.07
C LYS A 516 -21.56 -7.94 -7.77
N SER A 517 -20.46 -7.45 -7.20
CA SER A 517 -20.21 -6.03 -6.94
C SER A 517 -18.83 -5.66 -7.46
N ILE A 518 -18.63 -4.38 -7.78
CA ILE A 518 -17.33 -3.86 -8.20
C ILE A 518 -16.32 -4.03 -7.07
N LYS A 519 -16.71 -3.74 -5.82
CA LYS A 519 -15.85 -3.90 -4.65
C LYS A 519 -15.29 -5.32 -4.55
N ASP A 520 -16.12 -6.34 -4.77
CA ASP A 520 -15.71 -7.74 -4.61
C ASP A 520 -14.72 -8.20 -5.70
N LEU A 521 -14.55 -7.46 -6.80
CA LEU A 521 -13.53 -7.75 -7.82
C LEU A 521 -12.10 -7.66 -7.27
N SER A 522 -11.86 -6.91 -6.18
CA SER A 522 -10.53 -6.81 -5.54
C SER A 522 -10.06 -8.16 -4.99
N HIS A 523 -11.00 -9.04 -4.62
CA HIS A 523 -10.72 -10.33 -3.98
C HIS A 523 -11.20 -11.54 -4.80
N ALA A 524 -11.87 -11.29 -5.93
CA ALA A 524 -12.33 -12.35 -6.82
C ALA A 524 -11.16 -13.15 -7.40
N GLU A 525 -11.33 -14.47 -7.50
CA GLU A 525 -10.34 -15.36 -8.10
C GLU A 525 -10.09 -15.00 -9.57
N GLU A 526 -8.83 -15.10 -9.98
CA GLU A 526 -8.41 -14.86 -11.35
C GLU A 526 -8.45 -16.14 -12.16
N THR A 527 -9.17 -16.10 -13.28
CA THR A 527 -9.19 -17.19 -14.26
C THR A 527 -8.37 -16.80 -15.47
N VAL A 528 -7.35 -17.60 -15.80
CA VAL A 528 -6.59 -17.43 -17.05
C VAL A 528 -7.42 -17.99 -18.19
N ILE A 529 -7.86 -17.12 -19.10
CA ILE A 529 -8.69 -17.51 -20.24
C ILE A 529 -7.89 -17.77 -21.52
N TRP A 530 -6.70 -17.18 -21.62
CA TRP A 530 -5.80 -17.36 -22.76
C TRP A 530 -4.36 -17.09 -22.35
N ARG A 531 -3.42 -17.82 -22.95
CA ARG A 531 -1.98 -17.64 -22.78
C ARG A 531 -1.33 -17.48 -24.14
N LYS A 532 -0.37 -16.58 -24.20
CA LYS A 532 0.37 -16.37 -25.44
C LYS A 532 1.14 -17.61 -25.90
N PRO A 533 1.33 -17.81 -27.21
CA PRO A 533 2.26 -18.81 -27.72
C PRO A 533 3.70 -18.51 -27.30
N GLU A 534 4.55 -19.53 -27.36
CA GLU A 534 5.98 -19.39 -27.04
C GLU A 534 6.73 -18.52 -28.05
N LYS A 535 6.34 -18.59 -29.34
CA LYS A 535 6.99 -17.90 -30.48
C LYS A 535 5.97 -17.48 -31.55
N GLY A 536 6.40 -16.59 -32.45
CA GLY A 536 5.61 -16.11 -33.60
C GLY A 536 4.71 -14.91 -33.25
N ILE A 537 3.70 -14.64 -34.08
CA ILE A 537 2.70 -13.61 -33.78
C ILE A 537 2.03 -13.87 -32.43
N MET A 538 1.58 -12.79 -31.78
CA MET A 538 0.91 -12.82 -30.48
C MET A 538 1.77 -13.36 -29.30
N SER A 539 3.09 -13.47 -29.43
CA SER A 539 3.97 -14.08 -28.42
C SER A 539 4.72 -13.07 -27.52
N LYS A 540 4.47 -11.77 -27.69
CA LYS A 540 5.06 -10.66 -26.92
C LYS A 540 4.03 -9.58 -26.61
N HIS A 541 4.26 -8.81 -25.55
CA HIS A 541 3.52 -7.58 -25.23
C HIS A 541 1.98 -7.73 -25.27
N ILE A 542 1.45 -8.65 -24.46
CA ILE A 542 -0.01 -8.85 -24.34
C ILE A 542 -0.59 -7.69 -23.53
N TRP A 543 -1.21 -6.72 -24.21
CA TRP A 543 -1.63 -5.45 -23.63
C TRP A 543 -3.11 -5.14 -23.89
N ALA A 544 -3.68 -4.31 -23.01
CA ALA A 544 -4.99 -3.70 -23.08
C ALA A 544 -6.12 -4.65 -23.51
N PRO A 545 -6.33 -5.78 -22.80
CA PRO A 545 -7.48 -6.63 -23.07
C PRO A 545 -8.79 -5.93 -22.67
N GLU A 546 -9.72 -5.77 -23.62
CA GLU A 546 -11.08 -5.30 -23.39
C GLU A 546 -12.11 -6.41 -23.61
N LEU A 547 -13.04 -6.59 -22.67
CA LEU A 547 -14.07 -7.62 -22.72
C LEU A 547 -15.41 -7.05 -23.19
N HIS A 548 -15.92 -7.57 -24.30
CA HIS A 548 -17.17 -7.15 -24.92
C HIS A 548 -18.17 -8.31 -25.03
N PHE A 549 -19.46 -8.05 -24.84
CA PHE A 549 -20.51 -9.00 -25.15
C PHE A 549 -21.33 -8.50 -26.35
N ILE A 550 -21.31 -9.27 -27.45
CA ILE A 550 -21.84 -8.87 -28.75
C ILE A 550 -22.57 -10.06 -29.37
N ASP A 551 -23.82 -9.88 -29.79
CA ASP A 551 -24.61 -10.91 -30.49
C ASP A 551 -24.55 -12.29 -29.79
N ASP A 552 -24.85 -12.30 -28.48
CA ASP A 552 -24.86 -13.47 -27.58
C ASP A 552 -23.51 -14.19 -27.40
N LYS A 553 -22.39 -13.49 -27.66
CA LYS A 553 -21.04 -14.03 -27.47
C LYS A 553 -20.09 -13.04 -26.81
N TRP A 554 -19.08 -13.59 -26.14
CA TRP A 554 -18.00 -12.82 -25.53
C TRP A 554 -16.85 -12.64 -26.52
N TYR A 555 -16.29 -11.43 -26.55
CA TYR A 555 -15.12 -11.10 -27.35
C TYR A 555 -14.09 -10.38 -26.49
N VAL A 556 -12.81 -10.72 -26.66
CA VAL A 556 -11.70 -9.95 -26.08
C VAL A 556 -10.90 -9.32 -27.19
N HIS A 557 -10.89 -7.99 -27.25
CA HIS A 557 -9.94 -7.24 -28.06
C HIS A 557 -8.67 -7.03 -27.24
N TYR A 558 -7.50 -7.26 -27.82
CA TYR A 558 -6.21 -7.07 -27.15
C TYR A 558 -5.11 -6.76 -28.15
N ALA A 559 -4.00 -6.19 -27.68
CA ALA A 559 -2.82 -5.95 -28.49
C ALA A 559 -1.74 -7.00 -28.21
N ALA A 560 -1.03 -7.42 -29.25
CA ALA A 560 0.10 -8.33 -29.10
C ALA A 560 1.16 -8.15 -30.19
N GLY A 561 2.42 -8.43 -29.86
CA GLY A 561 3.57 -8.38 -30.75
C GLY A 561 4.09 -9.76 -31.18
N ASP A 562 5.06 -9.75 -32.09
CA ASP A 562 5.74 -10.94 -32.61
C ASP A 562 7.06 -11.21 -31.84
N THR A 563 7.50 -12.46 -31.76
CA THR A 563 8.85 -12.79 -31.30
C THR A 563 9.93 -12.21 -32.21
N ASP A 564 9.71 -12.21 -33.54
CA ASP A 564 10.72 -11.76 -34.51
C ASP A 564 10.81 -10.23 -34.58
N ASN A 565 9.71 -9.54 -34.23
CA ASN A 565 9.67 -8.11 -34.03
C ASN A 565 8.68 -7.76 -32.91
N VAL A 566 9.22 -7.52 -31.72
CA VAL A 566 8.42 -7.27 -30.51
C VAL A 566 7.57 -5.99 -30.61
N TRP A 567 7.92 -5.08 -31.52
CA TRP A 567 7.20 -3.84 -31.80
C TRP A 567 6.26 -3.95 -33.01
N ALA A 568 6.14 -5.14 -33.63
CA ALA A 568 5.07 -5.43 -34.57
C ALA A 568 3.73 -5.67 -33.85
N ILE A 569 3.32 -4.72 -33.01
CA ILE A 569 2.11 -4.79 -32.20
C ILE A 569 0.89 -4.54 -33.07
N ARG A 570 -0.09 -5.45 -32.99
CA ARG A 570 -1.36 -5.38 -33.72
C ARG A 570 -2.53 -5.71 -32.78
N PRO A 571 -3.75 -5.24 -33.10
CA PRO A 571 -4.97 -5.68 -32.43
C PRO A 571 -5.40 -7.07 -32.90
N TYR A 572 -5.77 -7.92 -31.95
CA TYR A 572 -6.28 -9.28 -32.13
C TYR A 572 -7.59 -9.47 -31.36
N VAL A 573 -8.35 -10.49 -31.74
CA VAL A 573 -9.64 -10.82 -31.10
C VAL A 573 -9.72 -12.29 -30.68
N LEU A 574 -10.21 -12.53 -29.46
CA LEU A 574 -10.66 -13.85 -29.00
C LEU A 574 -12.20 -13.88 -28.95
N GLU A 575 -12.81 -15.05 -29.17
CA GLU A 575 -14.26 -15.28 -29.09
C GLU A 575 -14.57 -16.43 -28.11
N CYS A 576 -15.58 -16.28 -27.26
CA CYS A 576 -16.11 -17.34 -26.41
C CYS A 576 -17.65 -17.37 -26.51
N SER A 577 -18.20 -18.57 -26.76
CA SER A 577 -19.64 -18.79 -26.93
C SER A 577 -20.33 -19.34 -25.69
N ALA A 578 -19.62 -19.48 -24.56
CA ALA A 578 -20.22 -19.94 -23.31
C ALA A 578 -20.92 -18.79 -22.58
N ASP A 579 -22.04 -19.08 -21.90
CA ASP A 579 -22.75 -18.10 -21.08
C ASP A 579 -21.82 -17.47 -20.02
N ASN A 580 -20.99 -18.31 -19.39
CA ASN A 580 -19.97 -17.90 -18.44
C ASN A 580 -18.58 -17.91 -19.10
N PRO A 581 -17.96 -16.74 -19.35
CA PRO A 581 -16.69 -16.63 -20.07
C PRO A 581 -15.50 -17.23 -19.31
N LEU A 582 -15.65 -17.56 -18.02
CA LEU A 582 -14.60 -18.21 -17.22
C LEU A 582 -14.55 -19.74 -17.43
N GLN A 583 -15.57 -20.32 -18.05
CA GLN A 583 -15.71 -21.78 -18.20
C GLN A 583 -15.70 -22.22 -19.67
N GLY A 584 -15.80 -21.27 -20.60
CA GLY A 584 -15.80 -21.55 -22.03
C GLY A 584 -14.41 -21.62 -22.65
N GLU A 585 -14.36 -22.23 -23.84
CA GLU A 585 -13.19 -22.19 -24.71
C GLU A 585 -13.11 -20.85 -25.44
N TRP A 586 -11.92 -20.24 -25.44
CA TRP A 586 -11.64 -18.98 -26.14
C TRP A 586 -10.91 -19.27 -27.45
N LEU A 587 -11.56 -18.92 -28.56
CA LEU A 587 -11.07 -19.14 -29.92
C LEU A 587 -10.41 -17.89 -30.49
N GLU A 588 -9.21 -18.04 -31.06
CA GLU A 588 -8.50 -16.95 -31.73
C GLU A 588 -9.16 -16.62 -33.09
N LYS A 589 -9.63 -15.37 -33.25
CA LYS A 589 -10.17 -14.86 -34.53
C LYS A 589 -9.10 -14.26 -35.42
N GLY A 590 -7.91 -14.01 -34.88
CA GLY A 590 -6.77 -13.42 -35.57
C GLY A 590 -6.71 -11.90 -35.48
N GLN A 591 -5.82 -11.33 -36.29
CA GLN A 591 -5.59 -9.88 -36.37
C GLN A 591 -6.79 -9.17 -37.00
N VAL A 592 -7.14 -7.98 -36.49
CA VAL A 592 -8.12 -7.11 -37.14
C VAL A 592 -7.57 -6.60 -38.48
N ASN A 593 -8.40 -6.61 -39.53
CA ASN A 593 -8.04 -6.26 -40.91
C ASN A 593 -7.95 -4.74 -41.17
N THR A 594 -7.13 -4.02 -40.40
CA THR A 594 -6.86 -2.59 -40.67
C THR A 594 -6.08 -2.42 -41.99
N ASP A 595 -6.26 -1.26 -42.66
CA ASP A 595 -5.53 -1.00 -43.92
C ASP A 595 -4.03 -0.74 -43.68
N PHE A 596 -3.64 -0.53 -42.41
CA PHE A 596 -2.26 -0.33 -42.00
C PHE A 596 -1.64 -1.60 -41.44
N GLN A 597 -0.36 -1.79 -41.73
CA GLN A 597 0.46 -2.83 -41.12
C GLN A 597 1.58 -2.23 -40.27
N SER A 598 1.45 -1.00 -39.78
CA SER A 598 2.32 -0.41 -38.76
C SER A 598 1.79 -0.73 -37.35
N PHE A 599 2.54 -0.31 -36.32
CA PHE A 599 2.17 -0.48 -34.91
C PHE A 599 0.75 0.03 -34.62
N SER A 600 -0.08 -0.82 -34.04
CA SER A 600 -1.46 -0.52 -33.65
C SER A 600 -1.87 -1.24 -32.37
N LEU A 601 -2.61 -0.54 -31.50
CA LEU A 601 -3.04 -1.04 -30.19
C LEU A 601 -4.30 -0.31 -29.69
N ASP A 602 -4.73 -0.66 -28.48
CA ASP A 602 -5.85 -0.06 -27.75
C ASP A 602 -7.12 0.03 -28.59
N ALA A 603 -7.51 -1.12 -29.14
CA ALA A 603 -8.70 -1.23 -29.97
C ALA A 603 -9.95 -1.39 -29.11
N THR A 604 -10.84 -0.41 -29.16
CA THR A 604 -12.16 -0.46 -28.50
C THR A 604 -13.28 -0.51 -29.54
N THR A 605 -14.35 -1.23 -29.24
CA THR A 605 -15.53 -1.34 -30.10
C THR A 605 -16.80 -0.86 -29.40
N PHE A 606 -17.66 -0.18 -30.15
CA PHE A 606 -18.97 0.25 -29.65
C PHE A 606 -20.01 0.21 -30.77
N GLU A 607 -21.28 0.16 -30.37
CA GLU A 607 -22.42 0.23 -31.27
C GLU A 607 -23.05 1.63 -31.20
N ASN A 608 -23.52 2.16 -32.33
CA ASN A 608 -24.42 3.31 -32.39
C ASN A 608 -25.41 3.15 -33.55
N LYS A 609 -26.72 3.14 -33.22
CA LYS A 609 -27.84 3.08 -34.18
C LYS A 609 -27.78 1.93 -35.19
N GLY A 610 -27.50 0.73 -34.71
CA GLY A 610 -27.41 -0.51 -35.48
C GLY A 610 -26.08 -0.68 -36.22
N LYS A 611 -25.13 0.24 -36.06
CA LYS A 611 -23.80 0.16 -36.66
C LYS A 611 -22.74 -0.03 -35.58
N ARG A 612 -21.78 -0.92 -35.83
CA ARG A 612 -20.63 -1.13 -34.95
C ARG A 612 -19.42 -0.39 -35.49
N TYR A 613 -18.65 0.21 -34.60
CA TYR A 613 -17.44 0.94 -34.91
C TYR A 613 -16.26 0.35 -34.14
N LEU A 614 -15.07 0.49 -34.72
CA LEU A 614 -13.79 0.25 -34.06
C LEU A 614 -13.05 1.57 -33.96
N VAL A 615 -12.47 1.86 -32.80
CA VAL A 615 -11.53 2.96 -32.58
C VAL A 615 -10.22 2.36 -32.08
N TRP A 616 -9.09 2.79 -32.63
CA TRP A 616 -7.78 2.26 -32.25
C TRP A 616 -6.67 3.30 -32.42
N ALA A 617 -5.56 3.06 -31.73
CA ALA A 617 -4.33 3.83 -31.88
C ALA A 617 -3.45 3.25 -32.99
N GLN A 618 -2.86 4.12 -33.81
CA GLN A 618 -2.00 3.70 -34.92
C GLN A 618 -0.84 4.68 -35.10
N LYS A 619 0.37 4.13 -35.16
CA LYS A 619 1.56 4.91 -35.54
C LYS A 619 1.59 5.22 -37.04
N VAL A 620 2.01 6.43 -37.36
CA VAL A 620 2.30 6.89 -38.72
C VAL A 620 3.78 6.65 -39.07
N ASP A 621 4.23 7.10 -40.24
CA ASP A 621 5.63 6.93 -40.68
C ASP A 621 6.66 7.53 -39.71
N ASP A 622 6.26 8.55 -38.94
CA ASP A 622 7.00 8.99 -37.76
C ASP A 622 6.64 8.12 -36.55
N ASP A 623 7.57 7.25 -36.16
CA ASP A 623 7.40 6.30 -35.06
C ASP A 623 7.18 6.95 -33.67
N THR A 624 7.34 8.27 -33.56
CA THR A 624 7.03 9.04 -32.35
C THR A 624 5.59 9.54 -32.28
N VAL A 625 4.84 9.42 -33.38
CA VAL A 625 3.47 9.92 -33.54
C VAL A 625 2.48 8.76 -33.61
N SER A 626 1.49 8.77 -32.71
CA SER A 626 0.34 7.86 -32.72
C SER A 626 -0.96 8.64 -32.78
N ASN A 627 -1.83 8.27 -33.71
CA ASN A 627 -3.13 8.90 -33.95
C ASN A 627 -4.26 7.93 -33.60
N LEU A 628 -5.45 8.47 -33.30
CA LEU A 628 -6.67 7.70 -33.23
C LEU A 628 -7.34 7.58 -34.59
N TYR A 629 -7.81 6.38 -34.93
CA TYR A 629 -8.59 6.10 -36.13
C TYR A 629 -9.95 5.51 -35.78
N ILE A 630 -10.91 5.69 -36.67
CA ILE A 630 -12.25 5.08 -36.57
C ILE A 630 -12.66 4.41 -37.89
N ALA A 631 -13.34 3.27 -37.81
CA ALA A 631 -13.94 2.59 -38.96
C ALA A 631 -15.24 1.84 -38.58
N GLU A 632 -16.16 1.67 -39.54
CA GLU A 632 -17.34 0.83 -39.37
C GLU A 632 -16.94 -0.66 -39.47
N MET A 633 -17.54 -1.52 -38.62
CA MET A 633 -17.27 -2.95 -38.57
C MET A 633 -18.34 -3.78 -39.28
N SER A 634 -17.91 -4.88 -39.90
CA SER A 634 -18.79 -5.90 -40.51
C SER A 634 -19.13 -7.03 -39.53
N ASN A 635 -18.25 -7.29 -38.57
CA ASN A 635 -18.40 -8.22 -37.45
C ASN A 635 -17.44 -7.79 -36.33
N PRO A 636 -17.46 -8.41 -35.13
CA PRO A 636 -16.63 -7.99 -34.00
C PRO A 636 -15.10 -8.00 -34.22
N TRP A 637 -14.58 -8.61 -35.28
CA TRP A 637 -13.14 -8.67 -35.55
C TRP A 637 -12.74 -8.15 -36.94
N THR A 638 -13.67 -7.58 -37.71
CA THR A 638 -13.43 -7.18 -39.11
C THR A 638 -14.02 -5.80 -39.44
N ILE A 639 -13.20 -4.83 -39.84
CA ILE A 639 -13.64 -3.54 -40.38
C ILE A 639 -14.14 -3.65 -41.83
N LYS A 640 -15.07 -2.78 -42.25
CA LYS A 640 -15.61 -2.71 -43.62
C LYS A 640 -14.63 -2.05 -44.62
N GLY A 641 -13.48 -1.58 -44.16
CA GLY A 641 -12.58 -0.68 -44.88
C GLY A 641 -13.02 0.78 -44.76
N GLY A 642 -12.20 1.71 -45.26
CA GLY A 642 -12.52 3.15 -45.18
C GLY A 642 -12.31 3.72 -43.77
N GLN A 643 -11.12 3.51 -43.22
CA GLN A 643 -10.71 4.07 -41.94
C GLN A 643 -10.36 5.56 -42.04
N THR A 644 -10.73 6.33 -41.02
CA THR A 644 -10.47 7.77 -40.98
C THR A 644 -9.68 8.17 -39.73
N VAL A 645 -8.74 9.11 -39.86
CA VAL A 645 -8.07 9.74 -38.72
C VAL A 645 -9.09 10.53 -37.93
N LEU A 646 -9.27 10.17 -36.67
CA LEU A 646 -10.21 10.80 -35.76
C LEU A 646 -9.53 11.88 -34.91
N SER A 647 -8.32 11.62 -34.43
CA SER A 647 -7.55 12.59 -33.64
C SER A 647 -6.05 12.42 -33.82
N THR A 648 -5.35 13.56 -33.84
CA THR A 648 -3.90 13.69 -33.91
C THR A 648 -3.40 14.50 -32.71
N PRO A 649 -2.20 14.22 -32.17
CA PRO A 649 -1.64 14.91 -31.02
C PRO A 649 -1.15 16.32 -31.39
N ASP A 650 -2.08 17.26 -31.59
CA ASP A 650 -1.81 18.61 -32.10
C ASP A 650 -1.68 19.65 -30.98
N LEU A 651 -2.08 19.33 -29.75
CA LEU A 651 -2.04 20.23 -28.60
C LEU A 651 -0.76 20.04 -27.78
N GLU A 652 -0.22 21.11 -27.20
CA GLU A 652 1.07 21.06 -26.46
C GLU A 652 1.06 20.04 -25.30
N TRP A 653 -0.09 19.86 -24.63
CA TRP A 653 -0.22 18.91 -23.53
C TRP A 653 -0.29 17.44 -24.00
N GLU A 654 -0.50 17.19 -25.30
CA GLU A 654 -0.51 15.85 -25.93
C GLU A 654 0.87 15.39 -26.38
N GLN A 655 1.84 16.31 -26.36
CA GLN A 655 3.19 16.14 -26.90
C GLN A 655 4.25 16.09 -25.79
N GLN A 656 3.85 15.81 -24.54
CA GLN A 656 4.77 15.76 -23.41
C GLN A 656 5.53 14.42 -23.42
N GLY A 657 6.73 14.42 -23.98
CA GLY A 657 7.60 13.25 -24.09
C GLY A 657 7.40 12.47 -25.40
N PHE A 658 6.16 12.11 -25.73
CA PHE A 658 5.79 11.48 -27.00
C PHE A 658 4.54 12.15 -27.59
N TYR A 659 4.33 12.02 -28.89
CA TYR A 659 3.21 12.60 -29.62
C TYR A 659 2.14 11.51 -29.77
N VAL A 660 1.34 11.29 -28.73
CA VAL A 660 0.47 10.09 -28.67
C VAL A 660 -0.98 10.50 -28.46
N ASN A 661 -1.88 9.91 -29.23
CA ASN A 661 -3.28 9.71 -28.90
C ASN A 661 -3.57 8.19 -28.98
N GLU A 662 -3.98 7.59 -27.86
CA GLU A 662 -4.24 6.14 -27.73
C GLU A 662 -5.29 5.84 -26.65
N GLY A 663 -5.48 4.57 -26.25
CA GLY A 663 -6.30 4.20 -25.08
C GLY A 663 -7.72 4.73 -25.13
N ALA A 664 -8.41 4.57 -26.28
CA ALA A 664 -9.74 5.12 -26.48
C ALA A 664 -10.79 4.38 -25.63
N ALA A 665 -11.69 5.10 -24.97
CA ALA A 665 -12.84 4.51 -24.28
C ALA A 665 -14.11 5.29 -24.54
N VAL A 666 -15.22 4.57 -24.73
CA VAL A 666 -16.48 5.15 -25.24
C VAL A 666 -17.57 5.15 -24.19
N ILE A 667 -18.27 6.28 -24.05
CA ILE A 667 -19.52 6.36 -23.29
C ILE A 667 -20.57 7.13 -24.08
N LYS A 668 -21.80 6.59 -24.12
CA LYS A 668 -22.96 7.22 -24.78
C LYS A 668 -23.91 7.74 -23.71
N ARG A 669 -24.17 9.05 -23.71
CA ARG A 669 -25.10 9.70 -22.78
C ARG A 669 -25.58 11.03 -23.36
N ASN A 670 -26.76 11.47 -22.95
CA ASN A 670 -27.26 12.82 -23.26
C ASN A 670 -27.30 13.15 -24.77
N GLY A 671 -27.63 12.16 -25.61
CA GLY A 671 -27.70 12.31 -27.07
C GLY A 671 -26.33 12.45 -27.76
N LYS A 672 -25.23 12.11 -27.07
CA LYS A 672 -23.86 12.25 -27.54
C LYS A 672 -23.07 10.96 -27.36
N VAL A 673 -22.09 10.79 -28.23
CA VAL A 673 -21.00 9.82 -28.10
C VAL A 673 -19.77 10.57 -27.62
N PHE A 674 -19.20 10.11 -26.52
CA PHE A 674 -17.95 10.62 -25.96
C PHE A 674 -16.87 9.55 -26.10
N ILE A 675 -15.68 9.97 -26.53
CA ILE A 675 -14.47 9.13 -26.56
C ILE A 675 -13.42 9.82 -25.70
N THR A 676 -13.06 9.22 -24.58
CA THR A 676 -11.83 9.59 -23.87
C THR A 676 -10.66 8.95 -24.58
N TYR A 677 -9.50 9.61 -24.55
CA TYR A 677 -8.26 9.07 -25.09
C TYR A 677 -7.09 9.53 -24.25
N SER A 678 -6.03 8.74 -24.28
CA SER A 678 -4.80 8.99 -23.55
C SER A 678 -3.79 9.71 -24.43
N ALA A 679 -2.98 10.58 -23.85
CA ALA A 679 -1.96 11.31 -24.57
C ALA A 679 -0.65 11.41 -23.81
N SER A 680 0.40 11.87 -24.52
CA SER A 680 1.76 12.06 -24.02
C SER A 680 2.51 10.74 -23.74
N ALA A 681 3.20 10.61 -22.59
CA ALA A 681 4.00 9.45 -22.22
C ALA A 681 3.22 8.48 -21.32
N THR A 682 3.81 7.35 -20.93
CA THR A 682 3.18 6.37 -20.01
C THR A 682 3.65 6.49 -18.55
N ASP A 683 4.26 7.62 -18.19
CA ASP A 683 4.73 7.99 -16.84
C ASP A 683 3.77 9.01 -16.19
N ASP A 684 4.24 9.87 -15.28
CA ASP A 684 3.41 10.89 -14.62
C ASP A 684 2.81 11.93 -15.59
N ARG A 685 3.27 11.96 -16.85
CA ARG A 685 2.72 12.80 -17.92
C ARG A 685 1.57 12.15 -18.67
N TYR A 686 1.20 10.90 -18.36
CA TYR A 686 0.07 10.21 -19.01
C TYR A 686 -1.25 10.83 -18.59
N VAL A 687 -1.97 11.44 -19.52
CA VAL A 687 -3.18 12.24 -19.27
C VAL A 687 -4.29 11.89 -20.25
N MET A 688 -5.55 12.26 -19.95
CA MET A 688 -6.69 12.01 -20.82
C MET A 688 -7.31 13.27 -21.42
N GLY A 689 -7.66 13.20 -22.70
CA GLY A 689 -8.51 14.15 -23.41
C GLY A 689 -9.89 13.59 -23.73
N LEU A 690 -10.73 14.42 -24.36
CA LEU A 690 -12.11 14.07 -24.75
C LEU A 690 -12.40 14.45 -26.20
N LEU A 691 -13.06 13.54 -26.92
CA LEU A 691 -13.78 13.82 -28.16
C LEU A 691 -15.28 13.68 -27.90
N SER A 692 -16.07 14.55 -28.49
CA SER A 692 -17.54 14.51 -28.38
C SER A 692 -18.20 14.71 -29.73
N ALA A 693 -19.22 13.90 -30.02
CA ALA A 693 -20.05 14.01 -31.22
C ALA A 693 -21.52 13.77 -30.87
N SER A 694 -22.44 14.31 -31.67
CA SER A 694 -23.86 13.92 -31.57
C SER A 694 -24.02 12.46 -32.01
N GLU A 695 -24.86 11.69 -31.31
CA GLU A 695 -25.16 10.31 -31.70
C GLU A 695 -25.92 10.21 -33.04
N ASP A 696 -26.49 11.32 -33.52
CA ASP A 696 -27.15 11.45 -34.82
C ASP A 696 -26.17 11.76 -35.97
N SER A 697 -24.93 12.12 -35.65
CA SER A 697 -23.94 12.54 -36.64
C SER A 697 -23.27 11.36 -37.35
N ASP A 698 -22.59 11.65 -38.46
CA ASP A 698 -21.75 10.67 -39.13
C ASP A 698 -20.44 10.49 -38.36
N LEU A 699 -20.35 9.41 -37.57
CA LEU A 699 -19.23 9.19 -36.65
C LEU A 699 -17.89 8.91 -37.36
N VAL A 700 -17.90 8.46 -38.63
CA VAL A 700 -16.65 8.28 -39.41
C VAL A 700 -16.16 9.57 -40.07
N ASN A 701 -16.96 10.64 -40.01
CA ASN A 701 -16.57 11.97 -40.44
C ASN A 701 -15.89 12.73 -39.28
N PRO A 702 -14.60 13.08 -39.37
CA PRO A 702 -13.88 13.76 -38.29
C PRO A 702 -14.49 15.13 -37.93
N ALA A 703 -15.13 15.80 -38.89
CA ALA A 703 -15.79 17.08 -38.65
C ALA A 703 -17.01 17.00 -37.72
N SER A 704 -17.50 15.78 -37.44
CA SER A 704 -18.57 15.53 -36.46
C SER A 704 -18.10 15.63 -35.02
N TRP A 705 -16.77 15.61 -34.79
CA TRP A 705 -16.18 15.51 -33.47
C TRP A 705 -15.59 16.85 -33.00
N THR A 706 -15.83 17.16 -31.72
CA THR A 706 -15.20 18.28 -31.02
C THR A 706 -14.21 17.75 -30.00
N LYS A 707 -12.95 18.21 -30.09
CA LYS A 707 -11.84 17.83 -29.20
C LYS A 707 -11.70 18.81 -28.04
N SER A 708 -11.44 18.31 -26.83
CA SER A 708 -11.10 19.16 -25.67
C SER A 708 -9.77 19.88 -25.90
N VAL A 709 -9.71 21.16 -25.55
CA VAL A 709 -8.48 21.97 -25.69
C VAL A 709 -7.50 21.78 -24.53
N GLU A 710 -7.98 21.29 -23.38
CA GLU A 710 -7.21 20.97 -22.18
C GLU A 710 -7.40 19.48 -21.82
N PRO A 711 -6.47 18.88 -21.05
CA PRO A 711 -6.69 17.55 -20.50
C PRO A 711 -7.88 17.57 -19.52
N ILE A 712 -8.72 16.54 -19.58
CA ILE A 712 -9.89 16.37 -18.70
C ILE A 712 -9.58 15.49 -17.48
N PHE A 713 -8.43 14.83 -17.47
CA PHE A 713 -7.96 14.00 -16.37
C PHE A 713 -6.43 13.90 -16.40
N ALA A 714 -5.77 14.24 -15.31
CA ALA A 714 -4.31 14.29 -15.23
C ALA A 714 -3.81 13.93 -13.84
N THR A 715 -2.51 13.67 -13.73
CA THR A 715 -1.81 13.37 -12.46
C THR A 715 -2.29 14.26 -11.31
N ASN A 716 -2.58 13.62 -10.17
CA ASN A 716 -2.94 14.28 -8.94
C ASN A 716 -1.92 13.98 -7.85
N GLU A 717 -0.98 14.92 -7.67
CA GLU A 717 0.07 14.80 -6.64
C GLU A 717 -0.51 14.72 -5.22
N LYS A 718 -1.65 15.39 -4.94
CA LYS A 718 -2.27 15.37 -3.61
C LYS A 718 -2.88 14.02 -3.26
N ALA A 719 -3.29 13.26 -4.27
CA ALA A 719 -3.82 11.92 -4.12
C ALA A 719 -2.73 10.84 -4.34
N GLU A 720 -1.50 11.23 -4.66
CA GLU A 720 -0.42 10.32 -5.08
C GLU A 720 -0.89 9.37 -6.20
N GLU A 721 -1.55 9.93 -7.21
CA GLU A 721 -2.06 9.18 -8.37
C GLU A 721 -1.46 9.79 -9.63
N TYR A 722 -0.46 9.11 -10.16
CA TYR A 722 0.38 9.59 -11.25
C TYR A 722 0.11 8.79 -12.53
N GLY A 723 0.05 9.52 -13.64
CA GLY A 723 -0.14 8.97 -14.98
C GLY A 723 -1.48 8.25 -15.18
N PRO A 724 -2.64 8.90 -14.94
CA PRO A 724 -3.94 8.24 -14.95
C PRO A 724 -4.51 7.97 -16.36
N GLY A 725 -3.66 7.80 -17.38
CA GLY A 725 -4.12 7.50 -18.73
C GLY A 725 -4.64 6.06 -18.85
N HIS A 726 -5.33 5.81 -19.96
CA HIS A 726 -6.10 4.62 -20.32
C HIS A 726 -7.20 4.26 -19.32
N ASN A 727 -8.44 4.28 -19.80
CA ASN A 727 -9.61 4.03 -18.98
C ASN A 727 -10.62 3.12 -19.67
N SER A 728 -11.66 2.76 -18.93
CA SER A 728 -12.93 2.25 -19.45
C SER A 728 -14.07 2.86 -18.64
N PHE A 729 -15.30 2.59 -19.07
CA PHE A 729 -16.51 3.02 -18.36
C PHE A 729 -17.35 1.80 -17.98
N THR A 730 -17.99 1.88 -16.82
CA THR A 730 -18.96 0.89 -16.38
C THR A 730 -20.08 1.57 -15.60
N VAL A 731 -21.00 0.79 -15.05
CA VAL A 731 -22.13 1.31 -14.27
C VAL A 731 -22.18 0.63 -12.89
N ALA A 732 -22.49 1.41 -11.86
CA ALA A 732 -22.59 0.93 -10.49
C ALA A 732 -23.73 -0.08 -10.32
N GLU A 733 -23.82 -0.67 -9.13
CA GLU A 733 -24.75 -1.74 -8.78
C GLU A 733 -26.22 -1.31 -8.99
N ASP A 734 -26.52 -0.02 -8.79
CA ASP A 734 -27.83 0.60 -9.05
C ASP A 734 -28.27 0.57 -10.53
N GLY A 735 -27.34 0.32 -11.47
CA GLY A 735 -27.62 0.27 -12.90
C GLY A 735 -27.78 1.63 -13.58
N THR A 736 -27.57 2.74 -12.85
CA THR A 736 -27.78 4.10 -13.37
C THR A 736 -26.59 5.03 -13.18
N THR A 737 -25.76 4.80 -12.15
CA THR A 737 -24.59 5.62 -11.83
C THR A 737 -23.40 5.21 -12.68
N ASP A 738 -22.96 6.09 -13.57
CA ASP A 738 -21.79 5.84 -14.42
C ASP A 738 -20.49 5.93 -13.59
N LEU A 739 -19.51 5.10 -13.93
CA LEU A 739 -18.23 4.99 -13.25
C LEU A 739 -17.07 5.07 -14.23
N LEU A 740 -16.01 5.76 -13.84
CA LEU A 740 -14.71 5.74 -14.50
C LEU A 740 -13.87 4.61 -13.89
N VAL A 741 -13.36 3.73 -14.75
CA VAL A 741 -12.35 2.73 -14.39
C VAL A 741 -11.05 3.15 -15.05
N TYR A 742 -9.99 3.35 -14.28
CA TYR A 742 -8.72 3.88 -14.80
C TYR A 742 -7.56 3.24 -14.06
N HIS A 743 -6.32 3.42 -14.54
CA HIS A 743 -5.15 3.04 -13.77
C HIS A 743 -4.34 4.25 -13.33
N ALA A 744 -3.63 4.17 -12.20
CA ALA A 744 -2.63 5.18 -11.84
C ALA A 744 -1.56 4.60 -10.91
N ARG A 745 -0.35 5.16 -10.96
CA ARG A 745 0.77 4.76 -10.10
C ARG A 745 0.73 5.46 -8.74
N PRO A 746 1.26 4.83 -7.69
CA PRO A 746 1.36 5.43 -6.36
C PRO A 746 2.57 6.35 -6.19
N TYR A 747 3.41 6.53 -7.21
CA TYR A 747 4.61 7.38 -7.18
C TYR A 747 4.84 8.05 -8.53
N LYS A 748 5.56 9.18 -8.48
CA LYS A 748 5.89 10.01 -9.64
C LYS A 748 7.08 9.46 -10.42
N GLU A 749 8.20 9.32 -9.74
CA GLU A 749 9.48 8.95 -10.35
C GLU A 749 9.53 7.45 -10.62
N ILE A 750 9.95 7.07 -11.83
CA ILE A 750 10.06 5.67 -12.26
C ILE A 750 11.53 5.37 -12.56
N GLU A 751 12.07 4.31 -11.96
CA GLU A 751 13.39 3.80 -12.34
C GLU A 751 13.29 2.97 -13.63
N GLY A 752 13.97 3.42 -14.69
CA GLY A 752 13.98 2.72 -15.97
C GLY A 752 12.81 3.08 -16.89
N ASN A 753 12.32 2.12 -17.66
CA ASN A 753 11.26 2.36 -18.65
C ASN A 753 9.87 2.10 -18.03
N SER A 754 9.02 3.12 -18.09
CA SER A 754 7.65 3.13 -17.55
C SER A 754 6.77 1.97 -18.03
N LEU A 755 7.02 1.42 -19.22
CA LEU A 755 6.27 0.27 -19.75
C LEU A 755 6.49 -1.02 -18.94
N TYR A 756 7.64 -1.17 -18.30
CA TYR A 756 7.98 -2.35 -17.48
C TYR A 756 7.78 -2.11 -15.99
N ASP A 757 7.30 -0.93 -15.60
CA ASP A 757 6.82 -0.68 -14.26
C ASP A 757 5.42 -1.28 -14.09
N HIS A 758 5.33 -2.34 -13.28
CA HIS A 758 4.08 -3.08 -13.08
C HIS A 758 3.10 -2.40 -12.12
N ASN A 759 3.45 -1.26 -11.51
CA ASN A 759 2.67 -0.65 -10.42
C ASN A 759 1.58 0.33 -10.90
N ARG A 760 1.15 0.20 -12.15
CA ARG A 760 -0.13 0.75 -12.59
C ARG A 760 -1.26 -0.06 -11.96
N HIS A 761 -2.00 0.55 -11.04
CA HIS A 761 -3.09 -0.13 -10.33
C HIS A 761 -4.43 0.29 -10.91
N ALA A 762 -5.35 -0.66 -11.11
CA ALA A 762 -6.73 -0.38 -11.49
C ALA A 762 -7.47 0.30 -10.33
N ARG A 763 -8.23 1.33 -10.65
CA ARG A 763 -8.98 2.20 -9.74
C ARG A 763 -10.36 2.45 -10.32
N VAL A 764 -11.32 2.75 -9.45
CA VAL A 764 -12.69 3.10 -9.83
C VAL A 764 -13.12 4.34 -9.08
N GLN A 765 -13.72 5.27 -9.81
CA GLN A 765 -14.33 6.47 -9.24
C GLN A 765 -15.66 6.77 -9.93
N GLN A 766 -16.56 7.46 -9.24
CA GLN A 766 -17.82 7.86 -9.83
C GLN A 766 -17.61 8.90 -10.92
N LEU A 767 -18.27 8.71 -12.07
CA LEU A 767 -18.33 9.69 -13.15
C LEU A 767 -19.53 10.62 -12.90
N PHE A 768 -19.30 11.93 -13.05
CA PHE A 768 -20.37 12.92 -12.95
C PHE A 768 -20.63 13.55 -14.31
N TRP A 769 -21.72 14.30 -14.40
CA TRP A 769 -22.14 15.01 -15.60
C TRP A 769 -22.32 16.50 -15.30
N ASP A 770 -21.75 17.35 -16.15
CA ASP A 770 -21.95 18.80 -16.07
C ASP A 770 -23.37 19.19 -16.55
N GLN A 771 -23.74 20.46 -16.38
CA GLN A 771 -25.04 20.98 -16.79
C GLN A 771 -25.29 20.95 -18.31
N ASN A 772 -24.23 20.81 -19.12
CA ASN A 772 -24.31 20.69 -20.58
C ASN A 772 -24.34 19.22 -21.04
N GLY A 773 -24.38 18.28 -20.09
CA GLY A 773 -24.40 16.85 -20.34
C GLY A 773 -23.05 16.27 -20.78
N ASN A 774 -21.93 16.95 -20.51
CA ASN A 774 -20.58 16.43 -20.76
C ASN A 774 -20.05 15.68 -19.52
N PRO A 775 -19.16 14.69 -19.72
CA PRO A 775 -18.59 13.93 -18.61
C PRO A 775 -17.62 14.79 -17.79
N TYR A 776 -17.79 14.76 -16.47
CA TYR A 776 -16.87 15.33 -15.49
C TYR A 776 -16.19 14.21 -14.71
N LEU A 777 -14.92 13.96 -15.05
CA LEU A 777 -14.11 12.92 -14.43
C LEU A 777 -13.51 13.38 -13.09
N GLY A 778 -13.48 14.69 -12.80
CA GLY A 778 -12.78 15.20 -11.63
C GLY A 778 -11.27 15.01 -11.71
N SER A 779 -10.62 14.78 -10.57
CA SER A 779 -9.20 14.43 -10.48
C SER A 779 -9.03 13.00 -9.97
N PRO A 780 -7.94 12.30 -10.32
CA PRO A 780 -7.64 10.98 -9.77
C PRO A 780 -7.74 10.96 -8.24
N GLY A 781 -8.50 10.01 -7.70
CA GLY A 781 -8.72 9.90 -6.26
C GLY A 781 -9.51 11.06 -5.65
N GLN A 782 -10.33 11.78 -6.43
CA GLN A 782 -11.20 12.83 -5.90
C GLN A 782 -12.31 12.27 -5.03
N ILE A 783 -12.52 12.91 -3.88
CA ILE A 783 -13.59 12.57 -2.94
C ILE A 783 -14.45 13.81 -2.74
N ILE A 784 -15.75 13.70 -3.00
CA ILE A 784 -16.71 14.78 -2.74
C ILE A 784 -17.15 14.71 -1.28
N ASP A 785 -16.94 15.80 -0.53
CA ASP A 785 -17.41 15.89 0.86
C ASP A 785 -18.88 16.33 0.92
N ARG A 786 -19.71 15.48 1.52
CA ARG A 786 -21.15 15.69 1.74
C ARG A 786 -21.52 16.03 3.19
N SER A 787 -20.54 16.08 4.10
CA SER A 787 -20.78 16.17 5.56
C SER A 787 -21.37 17.51 6.03
N GLU A 788 -21.14 18.60 5.29
CA GLU A 788 -21.51 19.96 5.72
C GLU A 788 -22.87 20.45 5.18
N LYS A 789 -23.57 19.69 4.31
CA LYS A 789 -24.76 20.18 3.61
C LYS A 789 -25.90 19.16 3.62
N LYS A 790 -27.00 19.51 4.29
CA LYS A 790 -28.29 18.81 4.16
C LYS A 790 -28.98 19.23 2.85
N VAL A 791 -29.54 18.26 2.11
CA VAL A 791 -30.42 18.56 0.97
C VAL A 791 -31.84 18.75 1.52
N ILE A 792 -32.51 19.85 1.13
CA ILE A 792 -33.85 20.17 1.61
C ILE A 792 -34.73 20.55 0.41
N ALA A 793 -35.88 19.88 0.29
CA ALA A 793 -36.96 20.27 -0.60
C ALA A 793 -38.07 20.97 0.20
N THR A 794 -38.59 22.07 -0.35
CA THR A 794 -39.81 22.73 0.13
C THR A 794 -40.98 22.21 -0.68
N VAL A 795 -41.92 21.54 -0.03
CA VAL A 795 -43.13 21.01 -0.66
C VAL A 795 -44.32 21.92 -0.35
N ILE A 796 -45.02 22.35 -1.39
CA ILE A 796 -46.23 23.17 -1.29
C ILE A 796 -47.43 22.33 -1.73
N VAL A 797 -48.33 22.04 -0.80
CA VAL A 797 -49.59 21.32 -1.02
C VAL A 797 -50.70 22.35 -1.22
N GLN A 798 -51.36 22.30 -2.36
CA GLN A 798 -52.40 23.26 -2.77
C GLN A 798 -53.70 22.60 -3.22
#